data_AF-A0A2K9K3U3-F1
#
_entry.id   AF-A0A2K9K3U3-F1
#
_cell.length_a   1.000
_cell.length_b   1.000
_cell.length_c   1.000
_cell.angle_alpha   90.00
_cell.angle_beta   90.00
_cell.angle_gamma   90.00
#
_symmetry.space_group_name_H-M   'P 1'
#
loop_
_entity.id
_entity.type
_entity.pdbx_description
1 polymer ?
#
loop_
_entity_poly.entity_id
_entity_poly.type
_entity_poly.pdbx_seq_one_letter_code
_entity_poly.pdbx_strand_id
1 'polypeptide(L)'
;MVGKMQHSATYQLLHVNIDPVGHILSSKGQVCCVQPKFIEVLTVLARAYPNVVAREEIIKEVWGGNLFVGEKALTNAIWHLRKTFKALSSASEDGSDKEDYEIIETIRKSGYRLKIEPIFIEACDTPTKQSSTLSTQAVGVVAILLIVFIAFLYFQVFQPKQQLEEVTDFPGRELFPSTSPDERYLAFAWRKFGSHAGLYLKNLLKPEAPLKALTDGPENASVSVWSRDNQTLFYIEKHAGKCTIKSLHVVTGKKSKIANCVADITTVLTYSAEKNLLGFIAKQPAGNPKVTLLNLNDKTATELGCELDCQGSELESIALSPDAKRIVISRNLPNGLENLYLKSLETGKEITLLSGHDDLRGISWHPTDDYLVVSSIEHGARTAYKLALDGKVLGTLPFDGLSYPSFSRSGYLYFHDWNINTSIMKLDLNAQVASSPFPLLQSQTSFRYPSYSSVSERLLFVSNQSGFDEIWVSNLEGDQRKQLTALGLQAMHPAWSPDGTKAIFTTKSHKGSQLQLLDMVTQQVTRLETGLKYHGKPSWSQDGSSIYISDGNNVFRVFVDSKSEPVKLTAGTTVVEHNGVLYVYKSEPQEMWRMEITTGDKTLLFKNAHLASSASWSVSDSGLYYLYVQRGDFRISYFDFANNAHKDIIRVPERSFSRSRGLTYIAEKQWLLFTGYEIPQVDIKRIQM
;
A
#
# COMPACT_ATOMS: atom_id res chain seq x y z
N MET A 1 32.34 22.42 -14.93
CA MET A 1 31.39 22.51 -13.81
C MET A 1 30.01 22.70 -14.42
N VAL A 2 29.22 21.63 -14.48
CA VAL A 2 27.80 21.68 -14.84
C VAL A 2 27.06 21.38 -13.55
N GLY A 3 26.36 22.38 -13.02
CA GLY A 3 25.58 22.23 -11.79
C GLY A 3 24.50 21.18 -11.97
N LYS A 4 24.30 20.35 -10.96
CA LYS A 4 23.13 19.45 -10.85
C LYS A 4 21.86 20.31 -10.79
N MET A 5 21.29 20.64 -11.94
CA MET A 5 19.90 21.09 -12.01
C MET A 5 18.98 19.90 -11.70
N GLN A 6 18.00 20.14 -10.84
CA GLN A 6 17.09 19.13 -10.30
C GLN A 6 16.23 18.49 -11.41
N HIS A 7 15.84 17.23 -11.20
CA HIS A 7 14.99 16.46 -12.12
C HIS A 7 13.56 17.04 -12.32
N SER A 8 13.24 18.17 -11.68
CA SER A 8 11.90 18.69 -11.45
C SER A 8 11.64 20.08 -12.03
N ALA A 9 12.60 20.70 -12.74
CA ALA A 9 12.41 22.06 -13.27
C ALA A 9 11.40 22.07 -14.43
N THR A 10 10.32 22.84 -14.30
CA THR A 10 9.39 23.14 -15.39
C THR A 10 10.11 23.93 -16.49
N TYR A 11 9.84 23.62 -17.75
CA TYR A 11 10.42 24.34 -18.89
C TYR A 11 9.41 24.52 -20.01
N GLN A 12 9.70 25.45 -20.90
CA GLN A 12 8.88 25.75 -22.06
C GLN A 12 9.59 25.35 -23.35
N LEU A 13 8.86 24.74 -24.28
CA LEU A 13 9.28 24.52 -25.67
C LEU A 13 8.28 25.19 -26.59
N LEU A 14 8.73 26.21 -27.34
CA LEU A 14 7.84 27.11 -28.09
C LEU A 14 6.78 27.72 -27.16
N HIS A 15 5.51 27.40 -27.37
CA HIS A 15 4.37 27.85 -26.59
C HIS A 15 3.82 26.76 -25.64
N VAL A 16 4.47 25.60 -25.57
CA VAL A 16 4.05 24.47 -24.74
C VAL A 16 4.84 24.50 -23.43
N ASN A 17 4.12 24.58 -22.32
CA ASN A 17 4.68 24.43 -20.97
C ASN A 17 4.78 22.94 -20.62
N ILE A 18 5.94 22.52 -20.17
CA ILE A 18 6.24 21.14 -19.77
C ILE A 18 6.50 21.12 -18.28
N ASP A 19 5.69 20.37 -17.54
CA ASP A 19 5.86 20.08 -16.13
C ASP A 19 6.32 18.61 -15.97
N PRO A 20 7.64 18.37 -15.77
CA PRO A 20 8.18 17.03 -15.60
C PRO A 20 7.62 16.28 -14.39
N VAL A 21 7.25 16.99 -13.31
CA VAL A 21 6.75 16.41 -12.07
C VAL A 21 5.28 16.02 -12.22
N GLY A 22 4.48 16.89 -12.81
CA GLY A 22 3.07 16.64 -13.12
C GLY A 22 2.85 15.74 -14.34
N HIS A 23 3.88 15.44 -15.12
CA HIS A 23 3.81 14.70 -16.38
C HIS A 23 2.86 15.36 -17.41
N ILE A 24 2.84 16.69 -17.43
CA ILE A 24 1.88 17.50 -18.18
C ILE A 24 2.59 18.31 -19.26
N LEU A 25 2.02 18.30 -20.46
CA LEU A 25 2.27 19.30 -21.50
C LEU A 25 1.02 20.15 -21.64
N SER A 26 1.16 21.48 -21.58
CA SER A 26 0.02 22.39 -21.67
C SER A 26 0.30 23.57 -22.60
N SER A 27 -0.72 24.02 -23.32
CA SER A 27 -0.67 25.18 -24.20
C SER A 27 -2.05 25.82 -24.24
N LYS A 28 -2.13 27.16 -24.05
CA LYS A 28 -3.35 27.97 -24.20
C LYS A 28 -4.63 27.35 -23.58
N GLY A 29 -4.51 26.79 -22.37
CA GLY A 29 -5.63 26.20 -21.62
C GLY A 29 -5.94 24.74 -21.94
N GLN A 30 -5.33 24.15 -22.99
CA GLN A 30 -5.37 22.72 -23.24
C GLN A 30 -4.25 22.02 -22.45
N VAL A 31 -4.61 20.96 -21.74
CA VAL A 31 -3.71 20.17 -20.89
C VAL A 31 -3.69 18.74 -21.42
N CYS A 32 -2.50 18.16 -21.59
CA CYS A 32 -2.31 16.79 -22.03
C CYS A 32 -1.36 16.07 -21.07
N CYS A 33 -1.88 15.06 -20.37
CA CYS A 33 -1.08 14.17 -19.55
C CYS A 33 -0.34 13.17 -20.44
N VAL A 34 0.96 12.98 -20.20
CA VAL A 34 1.80 11.99 -20.89
C VAL A 34 2.31 10.94 -19.91
N GLN A 35 2.75 9.79 -20.42
CA GLN A 35 3.32 8.75 -19.55
C GLN A 35 4.62 9.24 -18.88
N PRO A 36 4.92 8.86 -17.62
CA PRO A 36 6.12 9.30 -16.90
C PRO A 36 7.41 9.09 -17.71
N LYS A 37 7.56 7.89 -18.30
CA LYS A 37 8.74 7.56 -19.11
C LYS A 37 8.86 8.42 -20.38
N PHE A 38 7.75 8.96 -20.90
CA PHE A 38 7.81 9.82 -22.09
C PHE A 38 8.29 11.21 -21.72
N ILE A 39 7.82 11.78 -20.60
CA ILE A 39 8.30 13.08 -20.16
C ILE A 39 9.73 13.01 -19.63
N GLU A 40 10.14 11.87 -19.05
CA GLU A 40 11.55 11.60 -18.71
C GLU A 40 12.42 11.66 -19.98
N VAL A 41 12.04 10.97 -21.07
CA VAL A 41 12.75 11.06 -22.36
C VAL A 41 12.84 12.51 -22.84
N LEU A 42 11.73 13.25 -22.81
CA LEU A 42 11.71 14.65 -23.24
C LEU A 42 12.65 15.52 -22.38
N THR A 43 12.71 15.26 -21.08
CA THR A 43 13.55 15.98 -20.13
C THR A 43 15.04 15.68 -20.34
N VAL A 44 15.39 14.43 -20.66
CA VAL A 44 16.76 14.06 -21.07
C VAL A 44 17.16 14.85 -22.32
N LEU A 45 16.28 14.91 -23.33
CA LEU A 45 16.54 15.66 -24.56
C LEU A 45 16.64 17.18 -24.32
N ALA A 46 15.83 17.74 -23.42
CA ALA A 46 15.87 19.16 -23.07
C ALA A 46 17.19 19.54 -22.38
N ARG A 47 17.65 18.74 -21.41
CA ARG A 47 18.94 19.00 -20.74
C ARG A 47 20.14 18.88 -21.67
N ALA A 48 20.03 18.01 -22.66
CA ALA A 48 21.11 17.77 -23.61
C ALA A 48 21.12 18.77 -24.78
N TYR A 49 20.10 19.62 -24.94
CA TYR A 49 20.02 20.58 -26.03
C TYR A 49 21.30 21.43 -26.16
N PRO A 50 21.85 21.66 -27.37
CA PRO A 50 21.36 21.21 -28.69
C PRO A 50 21.93 19.86 -29.16
N ASN A 51 22.55 19.09 -28.25
CA ASN A 51 23.29 17.88 -28.59
C ASN A 51 22.37 16.68 -28.88
N VAL A 52 22.93 15.72 -29.64
CA VAL A 52 22.28 14.43 -29.91
C VAL A 52 22.55 13.49 -28.73
N VAL A 53 21.49 12.91 -28.16
CA VAL A 53 21.60 11.92 -27.09
C VAL A 53 21.50 10.52 -27.69
N ALA A 54 22.44 9.65 -27.35
CA ALA A 54 22.47 8.28 -27.85
C ALA A 54 21.26 7.46 -27.34
N ARG A 55 20.79 6.47 -28.12
CA ARG A 55 19.65 5.63 -27.71
C ARG A 55 19.93 4.91 -26.40
N GLU A 56 21.14 4.37 -26.28
CA GLU A 56 21.61 3.62 -25.12
C GLU A 56 21.69 4.51 -23.88
N GLU A 57 22.05 5.78 -24.04
CA GLU A 57 22.11 6.77 -22.97
C GLU A 57 20.71 7.14 -22.47
N ILE A 58 19.77 7.40 -23.38
CA ILE A 58 18.36 7.61 -23.00
C ILE A 58 17.81 6.35 -22.31
N ILE A 59 18.12 5.15 -22.82
CA ILE A 59 17.69 3.89 -22.22
C ILE A 59 18.28 3.70 -20.82
N LYS A 60 19.55 4.08 -20.64
CA LYS A 60 20.23 4.02 -19.35
C LYS A 60 19.57 4.94 -18.33
N GLU A 61 19.30 6.18 -18.70
CA GLU A 61 18.73 7.18 -17.77
C GLU A 61 17.25 6.93 -17.47
N VAL A 62 16.46 6.56 -18.47
CA VAL A 62 14.99 6.44 -18.32
C VAL A 62 14.57 5.03 -17.91
N TRP A 63 15.27 3.98 -18.35
CA TRP A 63 14.91 2.58 -18.08
C TRP A 63 16.02 1.81 -17.33
N GLY A 64 16.95 2.50 -16.68
CA GLY A 64 17.99 1.86 -15.85
C GLY A 64 18.93 0.93 -16.63
N GLY A 65 19.02 1.08 -17.96
CA GLY A 65 19.87 0.25 -18.82
C GLY A 65 19.21 -1.04 -19.31
N ASN A 66 17.91 -1.24 -19.08
CA ASN A 66 17.18 -2.40 -19.62
C ASN A 66 16.96 -2.27 -21.14
N LEU A 67 17.94 -2.72 -21.93
CA LEU A 67 17.94 -2.64 -23.39
C LEU A 67 16.77 -3.40 -24.06
N PHE A 68 16.32 -4.52 -23.48
CA PHE A 68 15.27 -5.37 -24.07
C PHE A 68 13.90 -4.69 -24.09
N VAL A 69 13.58 -3.93 -23.04
CA VAL A 69 12.36 -3.10 -22.98
C VAL A 69 12.62 -1.73 -23.63
N GLY A 70 13.81 -1.18 -23.43
CA GLY A 70 14.20 0.18 -23.77
C GLY A 70 14.06 0.54 -25.25
N GLU A 71 14.45 -0.32 -26.20
CA GLU A 71 14.42 0.06 -27.62
C GLU A 71 12.99 0.29 -28.17
N LYS A 72 12.08 -0.65 -27.89
CA LYS A 72 10.68 -0.54 -28.29
C LYS A 72 9.98 0.57 -27.53
N ALA A 73 10.24 0.69 -26.23
CA ALA A 73 9.65 1.72 -25.38
C ALA A 73 10.11 3.13 -25.78
N LEU A 74 11.39 3.33 -26.10
CA LEU A 74 11.93 4.60 -26.56
C LEU A 74 11.30 5.01 -27.90
N THR A 75 11.23 4.09 -28.86
CA THR A 75 10.60 4.37 -30.15
C THR A 75 9.13 4.78 -29.98
N ASN A 76 8.41 4.10 -29.09
CA ASN A 76 7.03 4.43 -28.76
C ASN A 76 6.90 5.79 -28.07
N ALA A 77 7.79 6.10 -27.11
CA ALA A 77 7.83 7.38 -26.40
C ALA A 77 8.00 8.56 -27.38
N ILE A 78 8.96 8.46 -28.31
CA ILE A 78 9.20 9.49 -29.33
C ILE A 78 7.98 9.68 -30.24
N TRP A 79 7.35 8.59 -30.67
CA TRP A 79 6.15 8.67 -31.50
C TRP A 79 5.01 9.39 -30.77
N HIS A 80 4.75 9.05 -29.51
CA HIS A 80 3.71 9.68 -28.70
C HIS A 80 4.01 11.15 -28.42
N LEU A 81 5.24 11.51 -28.05
CA LEU A 81 5.63 12.90 -27.82
C LEU A 81 5.38 13.76 -29.06
N ARG A 82 5.80 13.30 -30.25
CA ARG A 82 5.55 14.00 -31.51
C ARG A 82 4.06 14.19 -31.78
N LYS A 83 3.26 13.15 -31.54
CA LYS A 83 1.80 13.21 -31.69
C LYS A 83 1.17 14.22 -30.72
N THR A 84 1.61 14.24 -29.45
CA THR A 84 1.13 15.19 -28.44
C THR A 84 1.46 16.63 -28.81
N PHE A 85 2.70 16.90 -29.23
CA PHE A 85 3.08 18.24 -29.69
C PHE A 85 2.27 18.70 -30.90
N LYS A 86 2.01 17.80 -31.86
CA LYS A 86 1.15 18.09 -33.00
C LYS A 86 -0.29 18.42 -32.62
N ALA A 87 -0.84 17.71 -31.62
CA ALA A 87 -2.18 17.99 -31.12
C ALA A 87 -2.26 19.37 -30.44
N LEU A 88 -1.25 19.70 -29.62
CA LEU A 88 -1.17 20.98 -28.90
C LEU A 88 -0.89 22.17 -29.83
N SER A 89 -0.24 21.96 -30.98
CA SER A 89 0.01 23.01 -31.98
C SER A 89 -1.16 23.23 -32.94
N SER A 90 -2.06 22.25 -33.11
CA SER A 90 -3.22 22.35 -34.02
C SER A 90 -4.43 23.15 -33.49
N ALA A 91 -4.35 23.70 -32.27
CA ALA A 91 -5.42 24.44 -31.61
C ALA A 91 -5.40 25.96 -31.85
N SER A 92 -4.79 26.46 -32.94
CA SER A 92 -4.88 27.88 -33.33
C SER A 92 -6.16 28.16 -34.14
N GLU A 93 -7.01 29.06 -33.63
CA GLU A 93 -8.26 29.48 -34.27
C GLU A 93 -8.07 30.46 -35.46
N ASP A 94 -6.89 31.03 -35.64
CA ASP A 94 -6.58 31.83 -36.82
C ASP A 94 -5.80 31.00 -37.84
N GLY A 95 -6.43 30.73 -38.97
CA GLY A 95 -5.92 29.93 -40.09
C GLY A 95 -4.72 30.51 -40.85
N SER A 96 -3.83 31.26 -40.19
CA SER A 96 -2.56 31.72 -40.73
C SER A 96 -1.41 31.05 -39.97
N ASP A 97 -0.62 30.29 -40.73
CA ASP A 97 0.62 29.57 -40.35
C ASP A 97 0.45 28.25 -39.56
N LYS A 98 0.05 27.20 -40.29
CA LYS A 98 0.29 25.80 -39.90
C LYS A 98 1.76 25.45 -40.09
N GLU A 99 2.63 25.86 -39.17
CA GLU A 99 3.99 25.35 -39.14
C GLU A 99 4.02 24.03 -38.35
N ASP A 100 4.20 22.91 -39.07
CA ASP A 100 4.37 21.56 -38.48
C ASP A 100 5.80 21.49 -37.89
N TYR A 101 5.97 22.05 -36.70
CA TYR A 101 7.26 22.05 -36.03
C TYR A 101 7.63 20.64 -35.55
N GLU A 102 8.59 20.00 -36.21
CA GLU A 102 9.22 18.78 -35.71
C GLU A 102 10.12 19.14 -34.51
N ILE A 103 9.61 18.94 -33.29
CA ILE A 103 10.31 19.30 -32.04
C ILE A 103 11.44 18.33 -31.70
N ILE A 104 11.25 17.05 -32.01
CA ILE A 104 12.25 16.00 -31.76
C ILE A 104 12.70 15.43 -33.11
N GLU A 105 13.99 15.51 -33.38
CA GLU A 105 14.63 14.99 -34.59
C GLU A 105 15.22 13.59 -34.35
N THR A 106 15.03 12.68 -35.31
CA THR A 106 15.71 11.37 -35.30
C THR A 106 17.03 11.45 -36.05
N ILE A 107 18.15 11.23 -35.36
CA ILE A 107 19.45 11.05 -36.01
C ILE A 107 19.67 9.57 -36.25
N ARG A 108 19.64 9.18 -37.53
CA ARG A 108 19.72 7.78 -37.97
C ARG A 108 20.98 7.13 -37.40
N LYS A 109 20.82 5.97 -36.75
CA LYS A 109 21.89 5.19 -36.07
C LYS A 109 22.60 5.87 -34.88
N SER A 110 22.33 7.15 -34.59
CA SER A 110 22.96 7.85 -33.46
C SER A 110 22.01 8.04 -32.29
N GLY A 111 20.80 8.57 -32.50
CA GLY A 111 19.90 8.87 -31.38
C GLY A 111 18.82 9.89 -31.70
N TYR A 112 18.50 10.72 -30.71
CA TYR A 112 17.48 11.77 -30.81
C TYR A 112 18.03 13.10 -30.32
N ARG A 113 17.51 14.20 -30.87
CA ARG A 113 17.87 15.57 -30.52
C ARG A 113 16.62 16.43 -30.43
N LEU A 114 16.62 17.39 -29.52
CA LEU A 114 15.62 18.46 -29.48
C LEU A 114 16.01 19.59 -30.45
N LYS A 115 15.07 20.05 -31.28
CA LYS A 115 15.32 21.13 -32.26
C LYS A 115 15.07 22.53 -31.71
N ILE A 116 14.26 22.61 -30.65
CA ILE A 116 13.86 23.86 -30.00
C ILE A 116 14.62 24.01 -28.69
N GLU A 117 15.12 25.22 -28.42
CA GLU A 117 15.78 25.56 -27.16
C GLU A 117 14.76 25.55 -26.00
N PRO A 118 15.02 24.79 -24.91
CA PRO A 118 14.18 24.82 -23.72
C PRO A 118 14.43 26.06 -22.86
N ILE A 119 13.35 26.72 -22.46
CA ILE A 119 13.40 27.83 -21.49
C ILE A 119 12.99 27.29 -20.12
N PHE A 120 13.96 27.12 -19.21
CA PHE A 120 13.69 26.64 -17.86
C PHE A 120 13.14 27.76 -16.97
N ILE A 121 12.10 27.45 -16.19
CA ILE A 121 11.45 28.38 -15.27
C ILE A 121 11.95 28.06 -13.86
N GLU A 122 12.76 28.94 -13.27
CA GLU A 122 13.21 28.79 -11.89
C GLU A 122 12.08 29.04 -10.88
N ALA A 123 12.03 28.22 -9.82
CA ALA A 123 11.13 28.46 -8.70
C ALA A 123 11.58 29.71 -7.94
N CYS A 124 10.64 30.64 -7.70
CA CYS A 124 10.92 31.91 -7.06
C CYS A 124 11.33 31.70 -5.60
N ASP A 125 12.61 31.97 -5.27
CA ASP A 125 13.09 32.04 -3.89
C ASP A 125 12.46 33.24 -3.16
N THR A 126 11.84 32.96 -2.02
CA THR A 126 11.25 33.99 -1.14
C THR A 126 12.36 34.92 -0.61
N PRO A 127 12.23 36.26 -0.69
CA PRO A 127 13.30 37.15 -0.25
C PRO A 127 13.43 37.18 1.28
N THR A 128 14.66 36.96 1.74
CA THR A 128 15.07 37.06 3.15
C THR A 128 15.08 38.52 3.60
N LYS A 129 14.38 38.84 4.69
CA LYS A 129 14.36 40.19 5.29
C LYS A 129 15.75 40.61 5.77
N GLN A 130 16.20 41.79 5.32
CA GLN A 130 17.38 42.48 5.84
C GLN A 130 17.15 42.93 7.30
N SER A 131 18.10 42.61 8.18
CA SER A 131 18.15 43.11 9.56
C SER A 131 18.85 44.47 9.62
N SER A 132 18.34 45.32 10.50
CA SER A 132 18.85 46.66 10.77
C SER A 132 20.07 46.64 11.70
N THR A 133 20.83 47.74 11.63
CA THR A 133 22.13 48.03 12.22
C THR A 133 22.20 47.88 13.74
N LEU A 134 23.24 47.19 14.22
CA LEU A 134 23.56 46.98 15.64
C LEU A 134 24.33 48.15 16.27
N SER A 135 23.91 48.49 17.49
CA SER A 135 24.57 49.39 18.45
C SER A 135 25.72 48.67 19.19
N THR A 136 26.78 49.41 19.47
CA THR A 136 28.12 48.99 19.97
C THR A 136 28.17 48.58 21.45
N GLN A 137 27.27 47.71 21.90
CA GLN A 137 27.41 46.96 23.17
C GLN A 137 27.25 45.44 23.04
N ALA A 138 27.17 44.90 21.82
CA ALA A 138 26.80 43.51 21.57
C ALA A 138 27.94 42.54 21.22
N VAL A 139 29.22 42.91 21.37
CA VAL A 139 30.33 42.05 20.87
C VAL A 139 30.49 40.74 21.66
N GLY A 140 30.29 40.78 22.98
CA GLY A 140 30.40 39.57 23.82
C GLY A 140 29.24 38.58 23.64
N VAL A 141 28.02 39.08 23.50
CA VAL A 141 26.81 38.25 23.30
C VAL A 141 26.79 37.67 21.88
N VAL A 142 27.20 38.45 20.87
CA VAL A 142 27.30 37.96 19.49
C VAL A 142 28.36 36.87 19.38
N ALA A 143 29.51 36.97 20.05
CA ALA A 143 30.52 35.92 20.02
C ALA A 143 30.03 34.60 20.64
N ILE A 144 29.31 34.66 21.76
CA ILE A 144 28.72 33.47 22.39
C ILE A 144 27.64 32.87 21.49
N LEU A 145 26.76 33.71 20.93
CA LEU A 145 25.75 33.26 19.96
C LEU A 145 26.39 32.68 18.70
N LEU A 146 27.53 33.22 18.24
CA LEU A 146 28.27 32.69 17.10
C LEU A 146 28.89 31.33 17.43
N ILE A 147 29.44 31.15 18.63
CA ILE A 147 29.99 29.86 19.08
C ILE A 147 28.88 28.83 19.24
N VAL A 148 27.74 29.21 19.82
CA VAL A 148 26.56 28.33 19.93
C VAL A 148 25.99 28.02 18.54
N PHE A 149 25.97 28.99 17.62
CA PHE A 149 25.52 28.81 16.25
C PHE A 149 26.48 27.96 15.43
N ILE A 150 27.79 28.11 15.61
CA ILE A 150 28.83 27.27 15.00
C ILE A 150 28.78 25.86 15.61
N ALA A 151 28.58 25.71 16.91
CA ALA A 151 28.38 24.41 17.55
C ALA A 151 27.08 23.75 17.08
N PHE A 152 26.02 24.54 16.89
CA PHE A 152 24.74 24.08 16.34
C PHE A 152 24.87 23.67 14.87
N LEU A 153 25.56 24.47 14.04
CA LEU A 153 25.88 24.13 12.66
C LEU A 153 26.80 22.93 12.58
N TYR A 154 27.80 22.82 13.45
CA TYR A 154 28.67 21.66 13.56
C TYR A 154 27.85 20.42 13.93
N PHE A 155 26.93 20.52 14.90
CA PHE A 155 25.99 19.44 15.23
C PHE A 155 25.01 19.11 14.09
N GLN A 156 24.57 20.08 13.31
CA GLN A 156 23.68 19.86 12.16
C GLN A 156 24.42 19.25 10.94
N VAL A 157 25.69 19.59 10.74
CA VAL A 157 26.50 19.19 9.58
C VAL A 157 27.30 17.91 9.82
N PHE A 158 27.72 17.63 11.06
CA PHE A 158 28.53 16.44 11.41
C PHE A 158 27.75 15.29 12.06
N GLN A 159 26.43 15.39 12.22
CA GLN A 159 25.63 14.18 12.46
C GLN A 159 25.66 13.36 11.17
N PRO A 160 26.18 12.12 11.16
CA PRO A 160 26.05 11.26 10.00
C PRO A 160 24.56 11.13 9.72
N LYS A 161 24.11 11.63 8.56
CA LYS A 161 22.74 11.38 8.11
C LYS A 161 22.59 9.86 8.10
N GLN A 162 21.72 9.33 8.96
CA GLN A 162 21.34 7.92 8.89
C GLN A 162 20.77 7.69 7.50
N GLN A 163 21.57 7.06 6.63
CA GLN A 163 21.21 6.84 5.25
C GLN A 163 20.49 5.50 5.17
N LEU A 164 19.25 5.54 4.68
CA LEU A 164 18.51 4.33 4.36
C LEU A 164 19.15 3.66 3.15
N GLU A 165 19.50 2.38 3.28
CA GLU A 165 20.13 1.59 2.24
C GLU A 165 19.17 0.54 1.70
N GLU A 166 19.10 0.41 0.38
CA GLU A 166 18.37 -0.64 -0.30
C GLU A 166 19.22 -1.92 -0.35
N VAL A 167 18.66 -3.03 0.14
CA VAL A 167 19.36 -4.32 0.22
C VAL A 167 18.94 -5.24 -0.92
N THR A 168 17.67 -5.16 -1.31
CA THR A 168 17.07 -5.96 -2.37
C THR A 168 16.06 -5.11 -3.16
N ASP A 169 15.83 -5.46 -4.42
CA ASP A 169 14.95 -4.74 -5.36
C ASP A 169 14.23 -5.73 -6.31
N PHE A 170 14.03 -6.98 -5.88
CA PHE A 170 13.57 -8.04 -6.78
C PHE A 170 12.05 -7.97 -7.02
N PRO A 171 11.57 -8.20 -8.26
CA PRO A 171 10.14 -8.13 -8.55
C PRO A 171 9.28 -9.03 -7.67
N GLY A 172 8.23 -8.46 -7.09
CA GLY A 172 7.31 -9.15 -6.19
C GLY A 172 7.42 -8.61 -4.77
N ARG A 173 7.36 -9.50 -3.78
CA ARG A 173 7.42 -9.09 -2.37
C ARG A 173 8.49 -9.85 -1.62
N GLU A 174 9.43 -9.12 -1.06
CA GLU A 174 10.53 -9.59 -0.23
C GLU A 174 10.21 -9.30 1.23
N LEU A 175 10.14 -10.35 2.05
CA LEU A 175 9.52 -10.28 3.36
C LEU A 175 10.37 -10.94 4.44
N PHE A 176 10.23 -10.45 5.67
CA PHE A 176 10.80 -11.06 6.88
C PHE A 176 12.33 -11.25 6.81
N PRO A 177 13.10 -10.15 6.72
CA PRO A 177 14.56 -10.22 6.68
C PRO A 177 15.14 -10.82 7.96
N SER A 178 16.17 -11.66 7.81
CA SER A 178 16.85 -12.34 8.90
C SER A 178 18.34 -12.48 8.61
N THR A 179 19.17 -11.75 9.32
CA THR A 179 20.63 -11.75 9.13
C THR A 179 21.29 -12.92 9.83
N SER A 180 22.29 -13.53 9.18
CA SER A 180 23.13 -14.55 9.81
C SER A 180 23.91 -13.96 10.99
N PRO A 181 24.24 -14.76 12.02
CA PRO A 181 25.00 -14.28 13.18
C PRO A 181 26.39 -13.72 12.86
N ASP A 182 26.96 -14.08 11.72
CA ASP A 182 28.21 -13.53 11.17
C ASP A 182 28.01 -12.38 10.17
N GLU A 183 26.75 -11.98 9.93
CA GLU A 183 26.30 -10.90 9.04
C GLU A 183 26.75 -11.02 7.58
N ARG A 184 27.15 -12.22 7.15
CA ARG A 184 27.53 -12.48 5.75
C ARG A 184 26.34 -12.72 4.85
N TYR A 185 25.23 -13.21 5.41
CA TYR A 185 24.06 -13.60 4.65
C TYR A 185 22.78 -13.00 5.21
N LEU A 186 21.86 -12.71 4.30
CA LEU A 186 20.48 -12.34 4.60
C LEU A 186 19.56 -13.45 4.09
N ALA A 187 18.80 -14.05 4.99
CA ALA A 187 17.69 -14.92 4.66
C ALA A 187 16.39 -14.12 4.64
N PHE A 188 15.53 -14.36 3.66
CA PHE A 188 14.23 -13.70 3.55
C PHE A 188 13.26 -14.54 2.72
N ALA A 189 11.97 -14.30 2.90
CA ALA A 189 10.92 -14.91 2.09
C ALA A 189 10.63 -14.04 0.86
N TRP A 190 10.71 -14.60 -0.33
CA TRP A 190 10.38 -13.91 -1.57
C TRP A 190 9.17 -14.55 -2.24
N ARG A 191 8.14 -13.74 -2.47
CA ARG A 191 6.96 -14.12 -3.24
C ARG A 191 6.97 -13.42 -4.58
N LYS A 192 7.42 -14.15 -5.60
CA LYS A 192 7.31 -13.78 -7.00
C LYS A 192 5.84 -13.76 -7.44
N PHE A 193 5.54 -12.98 -8.48
CA PHE A 193 4.23 -13.01 -9.12
C PHE A 193 3.90 -14.43 -9.60
N GLY A 194 2.65 -14.88 -9.35
CA GLY A 194 2.17 -16.20 -9.73
C GLY A 194 2.74 -17.37 -8.95
N SER A 195 3.62 -17.13 -7.97
CA SER A 195 4.33 -18.17 -7.22
C SER A 195 3.98 -18.19 -5.73
N HIS A 196 4.26 -19.33 -5.09
CA HIS A 196 4.31 -19.42 -3.63
C HIS A 196 5.51 -18.65 -3.08
N ALA A 197 5.42 -18.23 -1.82
CA ALA A 197 6.57 -17.64 -1.13
C ALA A 197 7.61 -18.71 -0.82
N GLY A 198 8.86 -18.49 -1.20
CA GLY A 198 10.00 -19.36 -0.86
C GLY A 198 11.07 -18.60 -0.08
N LEU A 199 11.95 -19.31 0.62
CA LEU A 199 13.12 -18.73 1.26
C LEU A 199 14.28 -18.59 0.28
N TYR A 200 14.97 -17.45 0.38
CA TYR A 200 16.14 -17.11 -0.42
C TYR A 200 17.25 -16.59 0.49
N LEU A 201 18.48 -16.75 0.01
CA LEU A 201 19.69 -16.31 0.67
C LEU A 201 20.44 -15.32 -0.23
N LYS A 202 20.68 -14.11 0.28
CA LYS A 202 21.54 -13.09 -0.34
C LYS A 202 22.87 -13.02 0.40
N ASN A 203 23.96 -12.89 -0.35
CA ASN A 203 25.29 -12.61 0.21
C ASN A 203 25.46 -11.09 0.40
N LEU A 204 25.63 -10.64 1.63
CA LEU A 204 25.78 -9.22 1.96
C LEU A 204 27.18 -8.67 1.64
N LEU A 205 28.19 -9.53 1.56
CA LEU A 205 29.56 -9.15 1.18
C LEU A 205 29.79 -9.17 -0.34
N LYS A 206 28.92 -9.85 -1.09
CA LYS A 206 28.93 -9.89 -2.56
C LYS A 206 27.51 -9.63 -3.09
N PRO A 207 27.01 -8.39 -3.04
CA PRO A 207 25.63 -8.07 -3.37
C PRO A 207 25.20 -8.45 -4.80
N GLU A 208 26.16 -8.45 -5.73
CA GLU A 208 26.00 -8.83 -7.15
C GLU A 208 25.88 -10.34 -7.39
N ALA A 209 26.17 -11.16 -6.36
CA ALA A 209 26.05 -12.60 -6.49
C ALA A 209 24.57 -13.00 -6.63
N PRO A 210 24.25 -14.02 -7.46
CA PRO A 210 22.88 -14.46 -7.62
C PRO A 210 22.30 -14.98 -6.29
N LEU A 211 21.00 -14.74 -6.09
CA LEU A 211 20.29 -15.30 -4.94
C LEU A 211 20.31 -16.82 -4.97
N LYS A 212 20.53 -17.43 -3.80
CA LYS A 212 20.39 -18.88 -3.62
C LYS A 212 18.99 -19.18 -3.09
N ALA A 213 18.18 -19.89 -3.87
CA ALA A 213 16.91 -20.43 -3.38
C ALA A 213 17.18 -21.54 -2.34
N LEU A 214 16.47 -21.47 -1.22
CA LEU A 214 16.57 -22.43 -0.10
C LEU A 214 15.38 -23.40 -0.05
N THR A 215 14.27 -23.02 -0.67
CA THR A 215 13.04 -23.83 -0.80
C THR A 215 12.47 -23.71 -2.20
N ASP A 216 11.91 -24.81 -2.71
CA ASP A 216 11.51 -24.99 -4.10
C ASP A 216 10.16 -25.74 -4.26
N GLY A 217 9.36 -25.81 -3.20
CA GLY A 217 8.09 -26.54 -3.17
C GLY A 217 6.82 -25.69 -3.31
N PRO A 218 5.63 -26.32 -3.33
CA PRO A 218 4.34 -25.65 -3.38
C PRO A 218 3.93 -24.99 -2.05
N GLU A 219 4.73 -25.13 -1.01
CA GLU A 219 4.45 -24.55 0.30
C GLU A 219 4.85 -23.08 0.36
N ASN A 220 4.17 -22.29 1.21
CA ASN A 220 4.57 -20.93 1.49
C ASN A 220 5.51 -20.91 2.69
N ALA A 221 6.78 -20.60 2.45
CA ALA A 221 7.72 -20.28 3.51
C ALA A 221 7.59 -18.81 3.91
N SER A 222 7.72 -18.52 5.21
CA SER A 222 7.62 -17.16 5.75
C SER A 222 8.76 -16.86 6.74
N VAL A 223 8.46 -16.27 7.90
CA VAL A 223 9.42 -15.81 8.92
C VAL A 223 10.50 -16.87 9.16
N SER A 224 11.75 -16.42 9.22
CA SER A 224 12.91 -17.27 9.49
C SER A 224 13.85 -16.63 10.50
N VAL A 225 14.53 -17.45 11.29
CA VAL A 225 15.54 -17.04 12.27
C VAL A 225 16.74 -17.96 12.19
N TRP A 226 17.94 -17.39 12.31
CA TRP A 226 19.18 -18.16 12.27
C TRP A 226 19.50 -18.80 13.61
N SER A 227 19.97 -20.04 13.55
CA SER A 227 20.69 -20.69 14.64
C SER A 227 22.04 -20.02 14.86
N ARG A 228 22.59 -20.17 16.08
CA ARG A 228 23.92 -19.67 16.45
C ARG A 228 25.09 -20.28 15.67
N ASP A 229 24.85 -21.34 14.89
CA ASP A 229 25.86 -22.08 14.11
C ASP A 229 26.19 -21.48 12.73
N ASN A 230 25.52 -20.40 12.32
CA ASN A 230 25.61 -19.78 10.99
C ASN A 230 25.22 -20.69 9.80
N GLN A 231 24.66 -21.87 10.06
CA GLN A 231 24.38 -22.87 9.02
C GLN A 231 22.95 -23.38 9.05
N THR A 232 22.22 -23.19 10.14
CA THR A 232 20.85 -23.66 10.30
C THR A 232 19.88 -22.49 10.38
N LEU A 233 18.81 -22.56 9.59
CA LEU A 233 17.64 -21.68 9.67
C LEU A 233 16.47 -22.43 10.30
N PHE A 234 15.73 -21.78 11.19
CA PHE A 234 14.39 -22.18 11.58
C PHE A 234 13.39 -21.31 10.83
N TYR A 235 12.35 -21.92 10.26
CA TYR A 235 11.37 -21.18 9.48
C TYR A 235 9.98 -21.80 9.56
N ILE A 236 8.97 -20.97 9.29
CA ILE A 236 7.59 -21.41 9.15
C ILE A 236 7.31 -21.78 7.70
N GLU A 237 6.61 -22.90 7.53
CA GLU A 237 6.11 -23.38 6.25
C GLU A 237 4.61 -23.69 6.37
N LYS A 238 3.81 -23.12 5.46
CA LYS A 238 2.35 -23.28 5.42
C LYS A 238 1.89 -23.87 4.08
N HIS A 239 1.02 -24.87 4.15
CA HIS A 239 0.40 -25.48 2.97
C HIS A 239 -0.96 -26.10 3.32
N ALA A 240 -1.99 -25.79 2.53
CA ALA A 240 -3.34 -26.35 2.66
C ALA A 240 -3.89 -26.34 4.10
N GLY A 241 -3.86 -25.17 4.77
CA GLY A 241 -4.34 -25.01 6.15
C GLY A 241 -3.49 -25.66 7.24
N LYS A 242 -2.33 -26.25 6.88
CA LYS A 242 -1.35 -26.79 7.84
C LYS A 242 -0.18 -25.82 7.97
N CYS A 243 0.32 -25.67 9.20
CA CYS A 243 1.48 -24.85 9.52
C CYS A 243 2.49 -25.71 10.29
N THR A 244 3.74 -25.70 9.84
CA THR A 244 4.85 -26.38 10.51
C THR A 244 6.06 -25.48 10.65
N ILE A 245 6.79 -25.66 11.74
CA ILE A 245 8.10 -25.06 11.95
C ILE A 245 9.13 -26.11 11.57
N LYS A 246 10.07 -25.74 10.72
CA LYS A 246 11.12 -26.62 10.21
C LYS A 246 12.49 -26.01 10.45
N SER A 247 13.50 -26.87 10.57
CA SER A 247 14.90 -26.49 10.41
C SER A 247 15.36 -26.78 8.98
N LEU A 248 16.31 -25.99 8.49
CA LEU A 248 17.01 -26.16 7.23
C LEU A 248 18.49 -25.87 7.41
N HIS A 249 19.34 -26.82 7.04
CA HIS A 249 20.79 -26.60 6.97
C HIS A 249 21.16 -26.02 5.60
N VAL A 250 21.63 -24.77 5.55
CA VAL A 250 21.75 -23.96 4.31
C VAL A 250 22.82 -24.47 3.33
N VAL A 251 23.79 -25.24 3.81
CA VAL A 251 24.85 -25.84 2.98
C VAL A 251 24.39 -27.16 2.35
N THR A 252 23.81 -28.04 3.17
CA THR A 252 23.46 -29.42 2.75
C THR A 252 22.04 -29.56 2.23
N GLY A 253 21.18 -28.56 2.47
CA GLY A 253 19.76 -28.61 2.13
C GLY A 253 18.92 -29.51 3.04
N LYS A 254 19.51 -30.11 4.09
CA LYS A 254 18.81 -31.03 5.00
C LYS A 254 17.71 -30.29 5.75
N LYS A 255 16.46 -30.76 5.61
CA LYS A 255 15.27 -30.23 6.30
C LYS A 255 14.83 -31.17 7.41
N SER A 256 14.29 -30.64 8.51
CA SER A 256 13.67 -31.47 9.56
C SER A 256 12.50 -30.71 10.21
N LYS A 257 11.43 -31.44 10.55
CA LYS A 257 10.29 -30.85 11.25
C LYS A 257 10.62 -30.65 12.73
N ILE A 258 10.27 -29.50 13.27
CA ILE A 258 10.46 -29.13 14.67
C ILE A 258 9.13 -29.18 15.42
N ALA A 259 8.11 -28.48 14.93
CA ALA A 259 6.81 -28.38 15.61
C ALA A 259 5.66 -28.05 14.63
N ASN A 260 4.43 -28.11 15.12
CA ASN A 260 3.25 -27.57 14.43
C ASN A 260 2.94 -26.15 14.93
N CYS A 261 2.44 -25.29 14.05
CA CYS A 261 2.02 -23.92 14.38
C CYS A 261 0.56 -23.67 13.97
N VAL A 262 0.06 -22.47 14.27
CA VAL A 262 -1.29 -22.02 13.91
C VAL A 262 -1.30 -21.54 12.45
N ALA A 263 -2.22 -22.04 11.64
CA ALA A 263 -2.25 -21.72 10.21
C ALA A 263 -2.83 -20.33 9.91
N ASP A 264 -3.78 -19.87 10.72
CA ASP A 264 -4.67 -18.75 10.38
C ASP A 264 -4.17 -17.37 10.85
N ILE A 265 -3.09 -17.34 11.65
CA ILE A 265 -2.45 -16.09 12.12
C ILE A 265 -1.09 -15.86 11.46
N THR A 266 -0.55 -14.64 11.49
CA THR A 266 0.81 -14.36 11.03
C THR A 266 1.82 -14.87 12.05
N THR A 267 2.09 -16.19 12.05
CA THR A 267 2.97 -16.80 13.05
C THR A 267 4.37 -16.19 13.02
N VAL A 268 4.85 -15.75 14.18
CA VAL A 268 6.20 -15.21 14.37
C VAL A 268 7.10 -16.26 15.02
N LEU A 269 8.37 -16.28 14.61
CA LEU A 269 9.45 -17.09 15.17
C LEU A 269 10.47 -16.16 15.81
N THR A 270 10.98 -16.51 16.98
CA THR A 270 12.05 -15.78 17.66
C THR A 270 13.09 -16.75 18.21
N TYR A 271 14.35 -16.34 18.33
CA TYR A 271 15.43 -17.21 18.79
C TYR A 271 16.43 -16.46 19.66
N SER A 272 16.84 -17.08 20.77
CA SER A 272 18.00 -16.63 21.56
C SER A 272 19.18 -17.56 21.32
N ALA A 273 20.26 -16.99 20.78
CA ALA A 273 21.51 -17.70 20.54
C ALA A 273 22.23 -18.10 21.84
N GLU A 274 22.12 -17.27 22.89
CA GLU A 274 22.78 -17.50 24.17
C GLU A 274 22.24 -18.74 24.89
N LYS A 275 20.91 -18.88 24.94
CA LYS A 275 20.25 -20.04 25.57
C LYS A 275 19.94 -21.17 24.61
N ASN A 276 20.16 -20.97 23.30
CA ASN A 276 19.75 -21.88 22.23
C ASN A 276 18.25 -22.22 22.32
N LEU A 277 17.44 -21.18 22.50
CA LEU A 277 16.02 -21.25 22.82
C LEU A 277 15.18 -20.70 21.66
N LEU A 278 14.26 -21.51 21.13
CA LEU A 278 13.38 -21.14 20.02
C LEU A 278 11.96 -20.85 20.54
N GLY A 279 11.46 -19.64 20.31
CA GLY A 279 10.11 -19.23 20.67
C GLY A 279 9.17 -19.20 19.46
N PHE A 280 7.94 -19.70 19.64
CA PHE A 280 6.89 -19.70 18.61
C PHE A 280 5.49 -19.83 19.23
N ILE A 281 4.47 -19.57 18.42
CA ILE A 281 3.06 -19.79 18.81
C ILE A 281 2.62 -21.19 18.32
N ALA A 282 2.41 -22.11 19.25
CA ALA A 282 2.04 -23.49 18.97
C ALA A 282 0.53 -23.67 18.85
N LYS A 283 0.10 -24.50 17.89
CA LYS A 283 -1.29 -24.97 17.81
C LYS A 283 -1.50 -26.09 18.82
N GLN A 284 -2.46 -25.91 19.72
CA GLN A 284 -2.81 -26.91 20.73
C GLN A 284 -3.84 -27.92 20.17
N PRO A 285 -3.76 -29.22 20.53
CA PRO A 285 -4.74 -30.23 20.12
C PRO A 285 -6.17 -29.92 20.60
N ALA A 286 -6.29 -29.35 21.81
CA ALA A 286 -7.53 -28.86 22.39
C ALA A 286 -7.21 -27.62 23.24
N GLY A 287 -7.57 -26.43 22.75
CA GLY A 287 -7.35 -25.17 23.46
C GLY A 287 -6.83 -24.04 22.58
N ASN A 288 -6.69 -22.86 23.18
CA ASN A 288 -6.18 -21.68 22.49
C ASN A 288 -4.69 -21.83 22.18
N PRO A 289 -4.19 -21.19 21.10
CA PRO A 289 -2.76 -21.10 20.84
C PRO A 289 -1.99 -20.57 22.05
N LYS A 290 -0.78 -21.09 22.26
CA LYS A 290 0.10 -20.66 23.34
C LYS A 290 1.49 -20.33 22.82
N VAL A 291 2.15 -19.42 23.52
CA VAL A 291 3.58 -19.17 23.31
C VAL A 291 4.37 -20.33 23.91
N THR A 292 5.20 -20.96 23.09
CA THR A 292 6.04 -22.10 23.45
C THR A 292 7.51 -21.75 23.25
N LEU A 293 8.33 -22.02 24.26
CA LEU A 293 9.78 -21.92 24.23
C LEU A 293 10.38 -23.33 24.19
N LEU A 294 11.07 -23.67 23.11
CA LEU A 294 11.72 -24.96 22.91
C LEU A 294 13.24 -24.81 23.11
N ASN A 295 13.78 -25.47 24.13
CA ASN A 295 15.22 -25.58 24.33
C ASN A 295 15.78 -26.59 23.33
N LEU A 296 16.66 -26.14 22.44
CA LEU A 296 17.15 -26.98 21.36
C LEU A 296 18.27 -27.93 21.79
N ASN A 297 18.83 -27.77 23.00
CA ASN A 297 19.86 -28.66 23.54
C ASN A 297 19.26 -29.98 24.03
N ASP A 298 18.19 -29.90 24.84
CA ASP A 298 17.55 -31.06 25.48
C ASP A 298 16.15 -31.39 24.91
N LYS A 299 15.64 -30.56 23.99
CA LYS A 299 14.31 -30.68 23.37
C LYS A 299 13.15 -30.52 24.33
N THR A 300 13.38 -29.92 25.49
CA THR A 300 12.31 -29.57 26.43
C THR A 300 11.53 -28.35 25.94
N ALA A 301 10.21 -28.40 26.03
CA ALA A 301 9.33 -27.31 25.64
C ALA A 301 8.60 -26.76 26.88
N THR A 302 8.60 -25.44 27.02
CA THR A 302 7.91 -24.72 28.10
C THR A 302 6.83 -23.84 27.49
N GLU A 303 5.60 -23.97 27.99
CA GLU A 303 4.50 -23.09 27.62
C GLU A 303 4.44 -21.89 28.56
N LEU A 304 4.24 -20.70 28.01
CA LEU A 304 4.09 -19.49 28.82
C LEU A 304 2.63 -19.27 29.19
N GLY A 305 2.40 -19.01 30.47
CA GLY A 305 1.11 -18.51 30.97
C GLY A 305 0.87 -17.05 30.58
N CYS A 306 -0.38 -16.61 30.72
CA CYS A 306 -0.79 -15.24 30.48
C CYS A 306 -1.26 -14.59 31.79
N GLU A 307 -0.91 -13.33 32.02
CA GLU A 307 -1.30 -12.57 33.22
C GLU A 307 -2.20 -11.37 32.88
N LEU A 308 -1.91 -10.66 31.79
CA LEU A 308 -2.65 -9.47 31.39
C LEU A 308 -3.46 -9.68 30.11
N ASP A 309 -4.72 -9.23 30.15
CA ASP A 309 -5.67 -9.22 29.03
C ASP A 309 -5.84 -10.57 28.30
N CYS A 310 -5.86 -11.67 29.05
CA CYS A 310 -5.86 -13.03 28.50
C CYS A 310 -7.19 -13.50 27.93
N GLN A 311 -8.30 -12.94 28.43
CA GLN A 311 -9.64 -13.44 28.14
C GLN A 311 -10.12 -12.92 26.78
N GLY A 312 -10.36 -13.83 25.84
CA GLY A 312 -10.82 -13.51 24.49
C GLY A 312 -9.77 -12.84 23.59
N SER A 313 -8.53 -12.69 24.06
CA SER A 313 -7.44 -12.15 23.25
C SER A 313 -6.81 -13.20 22.36
N GLU A 314 -6.34 -12.79 21.18
CA GLU A 314 -5.59 -13.63 20.24
C GLU A 314 -4.12 -13.21 20.18
N LEU A 315 -3.20 -14.18 20.14
CA LEU A 315 -1.77 -13.93 20.00
C LEU A 315 -1.43 -13.62 18.54
N GLU A 316 -0.68 -12.54 18.30
CA GLU A 316 -0.22 -12.18 16.94
C GLU A 316 1.30 -12.27 16.80
N SER A 317 2.06 -11.58 17.65
CA SER A 317 3.52 -11.47 17.54
C SER A 317 4.25 -11.74 18.85
N ILE A 318 5.49 -12.22 18.74
CA ILE A 318 6.39 -12.45 19.88
C ILE A 318 7.84 -12.06 19.53
N ALA A 319 8.59 -11.55 20.50
CA ALA A 319 10.02 -11.27 20.35
C ALA A 319 10.76 -11.56 21.66
N LEU A 320 11.68 -12.53 21.64
CA LEU A 320 12.49 -12.93 22.79
C LEU A 320 13.71 -12.01 22.91
N SER A 321 14.05 -11.59 24.13
CA SER A 321 15.28 -10.81 24.36
C SER A 321 16.52 -11.66 24.05
N PRO A 322 17.65 -11.04 23.64
CA PRO A 322 18.88 -11.76 23.32
C PRO A 322 19.34 -12.72 24.43
N ASP A 323 19.25 -12.28 25.70
CA ASP A 323 19.61 -13.03 26.90
C ASP A 323 18.56 -14.08 27.35
N ALA A 324 17.40 -14.11 26.68
CA ALA A 324 16.23 -14.91 27.01
C ALA A 324 15.75 -14.79 28.47
N LYS A 325 15.89 -13.60 29.09
CA LYS A 325 15.25 -13.30 30.38
C LYS A 325 13.85 -12.71 30.21
N ARG A 326 13.56 -12.12 29.05
CA ARG A 326 12.32 -11.39 28.79
C ARG A 326 11.77 -11.76 27.42
N ILE A 327 10.45 -11.66 27.27
CA ILE A 327 9.78 -11.81 25.98
C ILE A 327 8.71 -10.74 25.84
N VAL A 328 8.63 -10.16 24.65
CA VAL A 328 7.54 -9.28 24.26
C VAL A 328 6.49 -10.09 23.54
N ILE A 329 5.21 -9.87 23.87
CA ILE A 329 4.06 -10.56 23.32
C ILE A 329 3.04 -9.51 22.91
N SER A 330 2.52 -9.59 21.68
CA SER A 330 1.39 -8.78 21.25
C SER A 330 0.09 -9.58 21.30
N ARG A 331 -1.01 -8.90 21.66
CA ARG A 331 -2.34 -9.50 21.76
C ARG A 331 -3.38 -8.62 21.10
N ASN A 332 -4.13 -9.21 20.18
CA ASN A 332 -5.37 -8.66 19.65
C ASN A 332 -6.47 -8.85 20.68
N LEU A 333 -7.04 -7.76 21.16
CA LEU A 333 -8.07 -7.76 22.19
C LEU A 333 -9.47 -7.90 21.58
N PRO A 334 -10.48 -8.33 22.36
CA PRO A 334 -11.88 -8.41 21.90
C PRO A 334 -12.47 -7.07 21.42
N ASN A 335 -11.86 -5.95 21.82
CA ASN A 335 -12.23 -4.61 21.36
C ASN A 335 -11.56 -4.24 20.02
N GLY A 336 -10.87 -5.16 19.36
CA GLY A 336 -10.22 -4.94 18.07
C GLY A 336 -8.93 -4.12 18.10
N LEU A 337 -8.42 -3.79 19.29
CA LEU A 337 -7.11 -3.13 19.48
C LEU A 337 -6.03 -4.16 19.75
N GLU A 338 -4.80 -3.82 19.39
CA GLU A 338 -3.62 -4.59 19.73
C GLU A 338 -2.81 -3.88 20.81
N ASN A 339 -2.44 -4.66 21.82
CA ASN A 339 -1.58 -4.23 22.91
C ASN A 339 -0.27 -5.03 22.93
N LEU A 340 0.77 -4.42 23.48
CA LEU A 340 2.10 -5.00 23.63
C LEU A 340 2.44 -5.20 25.11
N TYR A 341 2.90 -6.39 25.45
CA TYR A 341 3.23 -6.76 26.83
C TYR A 341 4.68 -7.23 26.91
N LEU A 342 5.38 -6.84 27.97
CA LEU A 342 6.69 -7.38 28.34
C LEU A 342 6.52 -8.38 29.48
N LYS A 343 6.98 -9.61 29.27
CA LYS A 343 6.94 -10.69 30.24
C LYS A 343 8.34 -11.06 30.72
N SER A 344 8.52 -11.15 32.04
CA SER A 344 9.70 -11.78 32.64
C SER A 344 9.58 -13.30 32.57
N LEU A 345 10.61 -13.97 32.07
CA LEU A 345 10.64 -15.43 32.00
C LEU A 345 11.02 -16.10 33.32
N GLU A 346 11.65 -15.36 34.24
CA GLU A 346 11.99 -15.85 35.58
C GLU A 346 10.79 -15.80 36.53
N THR A 347 10.11 -14.65 36.59
CA THR A 347 9.01 -14.44 37.55
C THR A 347 7.63 -14.71 36.95
N GLY A 348 7.53 -14.79 35.62
CA GLY A 348 6.26 -14.87 34.90
C GLY A 348 5.49 -13.54 34.84
N LYS A 349 5.97 -12.48 35.50
CA LYS A 349 5.26 -11.20 35.61
C LYS A 349 5.16 -10.49 34.25
N GLU A 350 3.99 -9.95 33.94
CA GLU A 350 3.73 -9.11 32.76
C GLU A 350 3.54 -7.63 33.12
N ILE A 351 3.99 -6.75 32.23
CA ILE A 351 3.63 -5.32 32.21
C ILE A 351 3.16 -4.94 30.80
N THR A 352 2.23 -3.99 30.72
CA THR A 352 1.83 -3.41 29.44
C THR A 352 2.89 -2.39 29.00
N LEU A 353 3.49 -2.60 27.83
CA LEU A 353 4.44 -1.65 27.21
C LEU A 353 3.75 -0.63 26.34
N LEU A 354 2.72 -1.04 25.60
CA LEU A 354 2.07 -0.22 24.60
C LEU A 354 0.61 -0.64 24.47
N SER A 355 -0.30 0.31 24.29
CA SER A 355 -1.74 0.02 24.22
C SER A 355 -2.46 0.86 23.17
N GLY A 356 -3.51 0.27 22.61
CA GLY A 356 -4.45 0.98 21.75
C GLY A 356 -4.02 1.19 20.31
N HIS A 357 -3.23 0.27 19.74
CA HIS A 357 -2.86 0.32 18.32
C HIS A 357 -3.84 -0.46 17.45
N ASP A 358 -4.01 -0.07 16.19
CA ASP A 358 -4.91 -0.78 15.27
C ASP A 358 -4.33 -2.16 14.88
N ASP A 359 -3.00 -2.23 14.69
CA ASP A 359 -2.27 -3.43 14.26
C ASP A 359 -0.75 -3.19 14.47
N LEU A 360 -0.01 -4.18 14.96
CA LEU A 360 1.44 -4.15 15.13
C LEU A 360 2.13 -4.99 14.06
N ARG A 361 3.02 -4.35 13.29
CA ARG A 361 3.74 -4.97 12.17
C ARG A 361 5.16 -5.34 12.53
N GLY A 362 5.32 -6.03 13.65
CA GLY A 362 6.58 -6.63 14.07
C GLY A 362 7.39 -5.80 15.06
N ILE A 363 8.22 -6.51 15.81
CA ILE A 363 8.96 -6.02 16.97
C ILE A 363 10.37 -6.57 16.89
N SER A 364 11.38 -5.76 17.20
CA SER A 364 12.76 -6.20 17.26
C SER A 364 13.48 -5.62 18.47
N TRP A 365 14.25 -6.47 19.16
CA TRP A 365 15.12 -6.05 20.25
C TRP A 365 16.40 -5.46 19.67
N HIS A 366 16.80 -4.31 20.18
CA HIS A 366 18.16 -3.84 19.91
C HIS A 366 19.17 -4.84 20.51
N PRO A 367 20.30 -5.13 19.83
CA PRO A 367 21.21 -6.20 20.23
C PRO A 367 21.93 -5.98 21.58
N THR A 368 22.13 -4.73 21.99
CA THR A 368 22.90 -4.38 23.21
C THR A 368 22.14 -3.46 24.15
N ASP A 369 21.58 -2.39 23.62
CA ASP A 369 20.87 -1.37 24.40
C ASP A 369 19.46 -1.81 24.80
N ASP A 370 18.95 -1.26 25.92
CA ASP A 370 17.63 -1.59 26.49
C ASP A 370 16.49 -0.83 25.78
N TYR A 371 16.27 -1.13 24.49
CA TYR A 371 15.10 -0.66 23.74
C TYR A 371 14.64 -1.62 22.65
N LEU A 372 13.43 -1.39 22.17
CA LEU A 372 12.79 -2.11 21.07
C LEU A 372 12.55 -1.16 19.91
N VAL A 373 12.51 -1.70 18.69
CA VAL A 373 11.82 -1.05 17.57
C VAL A 373 10.51 -1.79 17.33
N VAL A 374 9.41 -1.04 17.37
CA VAL A 374 8.06 -1.55 17.13
C VAL A 374 7.50 -0.82 15.91
N SER A 375 6.96 -1.58 14.96
CA SER A 375 6.19 -1.04 13.84
C SER A 375 4.70 -1.21 14.13
N SER A 376 3.90 -0.17 13.86
CA SER A 376 2.44 -0.19 13.97
C SER A 376 1.80 0.30 12.68
N ILE A 377 0.53 -0.04 12.50
CA ILE A 377 -0.38 0.68 11.64
C ILE A 377 -1.29 1.51 12.54
N GLU A 378 -1.34 2.81 12.28
CA GLU A 378 -2.22 3.74 12.97
C GLU A 378 -2.99 4.52 11.92
N HIS A 379 -4.32 4.43 11.96
CA HIS A 379 -5.20 5.14 11.03
C HIS A 379 -4.87 4.89 9.54
N GLY A 380 -4.28 3.73 9.23
CA GLY A 380 -3.87 3.33 7.89
C GLY A 380 -2.45 3.74 7.48
N ALA A 381 -1.75 4.55 8.28
CA ALA A 381 -0.34 4.86 8.10
C ALA A 381 0.54 3.86 8.85
N ARG A 382 1.69 3.49 8.26
CA ARG A 382 2.68 2.63 8.92
C ARG A 382 3.74 3.49 9.57
N THR A 383 3.86 3.38 10.88
CA THR A 383 4.84 4.15 11.67
C THR A 383 5.68 3.19 12.49
N ALA A 384 6.92 3.57 12.76
CA ALA A 384 7.79 2.80 13.63
C ALA A 384 8.39 3.68 14.73
N TYR A 385 8.55 3.10 15.91
CA TYR A 385 8.97 3.81 17.12
C TYR A 385 10.11 3.08 17.82
N LYS A 386 11.05 3.85 18.39
CA LYS A 386 11.94 3.37 19.45
C LYS A 386 11.17 3.37 20.77
N LEU A 387 11.11 2.23 21.43
CA LEU A 387 10.34 2.02 22.67
C LEU A 387 11.28 1.53 23.78
N ALA A 388 11.32 2.24 24.90
CA ALA A 388 12.03 1.79 26.10
C ALA A 388 11.29 0.63 26.79
N LEU A 389 12.01 -0.12 27.62
CA LEU A 389 11.47 -1.31 28.29
C LEU A 389 10.50 -0.99 29.45
N ASP A 390 10.35 0.29 29.80
CA ASP A 390 9.32 0.81 30.70
C ASP A 390 8.05 1.27 29.95
N GLY A 391 8.01 1.14 28.62
CA GLY A 391 6.90 1.57 27.76
C GLY A 391 7.00 3.01 27.26
N LYS A 392 8.05 3.76 27.62
CA LYS A 392 8.24 5.13 27.12
C LYS A 392 8.65 5.12 25.64
N VAL A 393 7.87 5.81 24.80
CA VAL A 393 8.26 6.09 23.40
C VAL A 393 9.42 7.07 23.40
N LEU A 394 10.58 6.63 22.90
CA LEU A 394 11.81 7.42 22.84
C LEU A 394 11.88 8.31 21.59
N GLY A 395 11.21 7.91 20.51
CA GLY A 395 11.12 8.67 19.27
C GLY A 395 10.52 7.87 18.12
N THR A 396 10.08 8.56 17.08
CA THR A 396 9.61 7.99 15.81
C THR A 396 10.77 7.83 14.83
N LEU A 397 10.69 6.82 13.97
CA LEU A 397 11.62 6.66 12.85
C LEU A 397 11.08 7.43 11.63
N PRO A 398 11.90 8.25 10.96
CA PRO A 398 11.46 9.14 9.88
C PRO A 398 11.31 8.42 8.52
N PHE A 399 10.84 7.16 8.53
CA PHE A 399 10.69 6.33 7.34
C PHE A 399 9.37 5.57 7.39
N ASP A 400 8.53 5.80 6.39
CA ASP A 400 7.25 5.11 6.24
C ASP A 400 7.46 3.66 5.78
N GLY A 401 6.41 2.85 5.90
CA GLY A 401 6.37 1.51 5.30
C GLY A 401 7.16 0.44 6.07
N LEU A 402 8.02 0.82 7.03
CA LEU A 402 8.81 -0.11 7.84
C LEU A 402 7.92 -1.17 8.47
N SER A 403 8.17 -2.44 8.16
CA SER A 403 7.45 -3.58 8.74
C SER A 403 8.40 -4.76 8.98
N TYR A 404 8.08 -5.56 10.00
CA TYR A 404 8.84 -6.68 10.54
C TYR A 404 10.33 -6.36 10.70
N PRO A 405 10.67 -5.39 11.58
CA PRO A 405 12.05 -5.03 11.89
C PRO A 405 12.85 -6.22 12.42
N SER A 406 14.12 -6.27 12.06
CA SER A 406 15.07 -7.33 12.43
C SER A 406 16.46 -6.72 12.61
N PHE A 407 16.92 -6.61 13.85
CA PHE A 407 18.27 -6.14 14.14
C PHE A 407 19.33 -7.20 13.82
N SER A 408 20.43 -6.73 13.25
CA SER A 408 21.69 -7.46 13.21
C SER A 408 22.48 -7.24 14.52
N ARG A 409 23.58 -7.96 14.70
CA ARG A 409 24.44 -7.83 15.90
C ARG A 409 25.19 -6.51 15.94
N SER A 410 25.54 -5.96 14.79
CA SER A 410 26.21 -4.66 14.63
C SER A 410 25.25 -3.46 14.74
N GLY A 411 23.96 -3.68 15.00
CA GLY A 411 22.98 -2.61 15.18
C GLY A 411 22.34 -2.10 13.89
N TYR A 412 22.57 -2.75 12.74
CA TYR A 412 21.75 -2.48 11.56
C TYR A 412 20.34 -3.03 11.77
N LEU A 413 19.34 -2.20 11.51
CA LEU A 413 17.94 -2.60 11.47
C LEU A 413 17.54 -2.92 10.03
N TYR A 414 17.27 -4.19 9.75
CA TYR A 414 16.69 -4.64 8.48
C TYR A 414 15.18 -4.69 8.60
N PHE A 415 14.48 -4.33 7.54
CA PHE A 415 13.02 -4.37 7.49
C PHE A 415 12.56 -4.49 6.04
N HIS A 416 11.32 -4.93 5.83
CA HIS A 416 10.71 -4.77 4.51
C HIS A 416 9.95 -3.45 4.42
N ASP A 417 10.05 -2.78 3.28
CA ASP A 417 9.39 -1.50 3.02
C ASP A 417 8.03 -1.75 2.37
N TRP A 418 6.98 -1.63 3.17
CA TRP A 418 5.61 -1.76 2.72
C TRP A 418 4.95 -0.39 2.55
N ASN A 419 5.50 0.41 1.66
CA ASN A 419 4.88 1.62 1.17
C ASN A 419 4.29 1.40 -0.23
N ILE A 420 3.00 0.99 -0.29
CA ILE A 420 2.32 0.71 -1.56
C ILE A 420 1.20 1.72 -1.74
N ASN A 421 1.42 2.66 -2.66
CA ASN A 421 0.39 3.61 -3.08
C ASN A 421 -0.69 2.95 -3.93
N THR A 422 -1.88 3.54 -3.84
CA THR A 422 -3.05 3.12 -4.60
C THR A 422 -3.63 4.31 -5.33
N SER A 423 -4.13 4.09 -6.53
CA SER A 423 -4.84 5.12 -7.29
C SER A 423 -6.19 4.60 -7.76
N ILE A 424 -7.06 5.52 -8.16
CA ILE A 424 -8.29 5.15 -8.86
C ILE A 424 -7.89 4.87 -10.30
N MET A 425 -8.06 3.62 -10.72
CA MET A 425 -7.81 3.17 -12.08
C MET A 425 -9.09 3.26 -12.90
N LYS A 426 -8.94 3.56 -14.18
CA LYS A 426 -9.99 3.55 -15.18
C LYS A 426 -9.75 2.45 -16.22
N LEU A 427 -10.81 1.77 -16.61
CA LEU A 427 -10.89 0.96 -17.81
C LEU A 427 -12.03 1.46 -18.69
N ASP A 428 -11.73 1.80 -19.94
CA ASP A 428 -12.72 2.19 -20.94
C ASP A 428 -13.21 0.95 -21.69
N LEU A 429 -14.51 0.67 -21.61
CA LEU A 429 -15.13 -0.51 -22.23
C LEU A 429 -15.43 -0.32 -23.73
N ASN A 430 -15.40 0.92 -24.23
CA ASN A 430 -15.62 1.23 -25.64
C ASN A 430 -14.33 1.19 -26.48
N ALA A 431 -13.18 1.12 -25.83
CA ALA A 431 -11.90 1.11 -26.54
C ALA A 431 -11.78 -0.12 -27.45
N GLN A 432 -11.52 0.09 -28.74
CA GLN A 432 -11.37 -0.99 -29.75
C GLN A 432 -10.26 -2.00 -29.39
N VAL A 433 -9.26 -1.56 -28.64
CA VAL A 433 -8.29 -2.44 -27.98
C VAL A 433 -8.36 -2.10 -26.50
N ALA A 434 -8.74 -3.06 -25.66
CA ALA A 434 -8.72 -2.89 -24.21
C ALA A 434 -7.29 -2.55 -23.78
N SER A 435 -7.03 -1.27 -23.54
CA SER A 435 -5.77 -0.81 -22.98
C SER A 435 -5.67 -1.25 -21.53
N SER A 436 -4.44 -1.46 -21.04
CA SER A 436 -4.20 -1.65 -19.61
C SER A 436 -4.95 -0.57 -18.81
N PRO A 437 -5.55 -0.91 -17.65
CA PRO A 437 -6.09 0.11 -16.77
C PRO A 437 -5.03 1.15 -16.45
N PHE A 438 -5.45 2.40 -16.36
CA PHE A 438 -4.56 3.54 -16.11
C PHE A 438 -5.11 4.39 -14.95
N PRO A 439 -4.23 5.06 -14.17
CA PRO A 439 -4.68 5.92 -13.09
C PRO A 439 -5.48 7.10 -13.66
N LEU A 440 -6.71 7.26 -13.17
CA LEU A 440 -7.58 8.40 -13.41
C LEU A 440 -7.05 9.64 -12.68
N LEU A 441 -6.55 9.44 -11.46
CA LEU A 441 -5.98 10.48 -10.60
C LEU A 441 -4.54 10.09 -10.24
N GLN A 442 -3.58 10.97 -10.49
CA GLN A 442 -2.19 10.78 -10.05
C GLN A 442 -1.93 11.54 -8.73
N SER A 443 -1.19 10.91 -7.81
CA SER A 443 -0.67 11.53 -6.59
C SER A 443 0.38 10.65 -5.93
N GLN A 444 1.19 11.25 -5.07
CA GLN A 444 2.05 10.52 -4.11
C GLN A 444 1.25 9.96 -2.92
N THR A 445 -0.05 10.23 -2.88
CA THR A 445 -0.99 9.80 -1.84
C THR A 445 -1.96 8.77 -2.40
N SER A 446 -2.57 7.98 -1.53
CA SER A 446 -3.52 6.96 -1.96
C SER A 446 -4.90 7.53 -2.30
N PHE A 447 -5.51 7.01 -3.36
CA PHE A 447 -6.92 7.22 -3.74
C PHE A 447 -7.67 5.90 -3.85
N ARG A 448 -8.83 5.82 -3.19
CA ARG A 448 -9.54 4.56 -2.99
C ARG A 448 -11.05 4.71 -3.04
N TYR A 449 -11.73 3.58 -3.26
CA TYR A 449 -13.19 3.46 -3.19
C TYR A 449 -13.94 4.49 -4.06
N PRO A 450 -13.71 4.50 -5.39
CA PRO A 450 -14.39 5.46 -6.26
C PRO A 450 -15.90 5.25 -6.23
N SER A 451 -16.66 6.34 -6.12
CA SER A 451 -18.11 6.38 -6.33
C SER A 451 -18.46 7.60 -7.17
N TYR A 452 -19.19 7.41 -8.26
CA TYR A 452 -19.54 8.48 -9.19
C TYR A 452 -21.02 8.79 -9.10
N SER A 453 -21.38 10.07 -9.17
CA SER A 453 -22.76 10.52 -9.36
C SER A 453 -22.89 11.18 -10.72
N SER A 454 -23.82 10.68 -11.54
CA SER A 454 -24.15 11.29 -12.83
C SER A 454 -24.96 12.57 -12.69
N VAL A 455 -25.67 12.76 -11.56
CA VAL A 455 -26.44 13.99 -11.28
C VAL A 455 -25.51 15.16 -10.94
N SER A 456 -24.50 14.94 -10.10
CA SER A 456 -23.56 15.99 -9.73
C SER A 456 -22.34 16.09 -10.64
N GLU A 457 -22.13 15.11 -11.53
CA GLU A 457 -20.93 14.95 -12.36
C GLU A 457 -19.64 15.01 -11.52
N ARG A 458 -19.64 14.30 -10.39
CA ARG A 458 -18.52 14.27 -9.44
C ARG A 458 -18.17 12.86 -9.02
N LEU A 459 -16.86 12.66 -8.83
CA LEU A 459 -16.26 11.47 -8.27
C LEU A 459 -15.98 11.71 -6.78
N LEU A 460 -16.54 10.84 -5.95
CA LEU A 460 -16.27 10.75 -4.52
C LEU A 460 -15.28 9.60 -4.28
N PHE A 461 -14.33 9.81 -3.40
CA PHE A 461 -13.29 8.84 -3.10
C PHE A 461 -12.69 9.09 -1.72
N VAL A 462 -11.91 8.12 -1.25
CA VAL A 462 -11.11 8.26 -0.02
C VAL A 462 -9.68 8.63 -0.38
N SER A 463 -9.11 9.58 0.34
CA SER A 463 -7.67 9.88 0.27
C SER A 463 -7.04 10.10 1.62
N ASN A 464 -5.78 9.66 1.75
CA ASN A 464 -4.93 9.94 2.90
C ASN A 464 -4.08 11.21 2.77
N GLN A 465 -4.39 12.09 1.80
CA GLN A 465 -3.61 13.29 1.53
C GLN A 465 -3.52 14.26 2.72
N SER A 466 -4.49 14.25 3.63
CA SER A 466 -4.49 15.04 4.87
C SER A 466 -3.77 14.36 6.05
N GLY A 467 -3.19 13.18 5.85
CA GLY A 467 -2.63 12.31 6.90
C GLY A 467 -3.61 11.27 7.44
N PHE A 468 -4.91 11.41 7.19
CA PHE A 468 -5.96 10.46 7.55
C PHE A 468 -6.79 10.07 6.33
N ASP A 469 -7.40 8.89 6.36
CA ASP A 469 -8.33 8.44 5.33
C ASP A 469 -9.64 9.24 5.41
N GLU A 470 -9.73 10.30 4.59
CA GLU A 470 -10.87 11.21 4.57
C GLU A 470 -11.67 11.08 3.26
N ILE A 471 -12.87 11.66 3.22
CA ILE A 471 -13.71 11.73 2.02
C ILE A 471 -13.32 12.95 1.19
N TRP A 472 -13.10 12.74 -0.10
CA TRP A 472 -12.71 13.73 -1.08
C TRP A 472 -13.60 13.66 -2.31
N VAL A 473 -13.73 14.79 -2.99
CA VAL A 473 -14.48 14.90 -4.24
C VAL A 473 -13.61 15.55 -5.32
N SER A 474 -13.82 15.17 -6.58
CA SER A 474 -13.26 15.82 -7.77
C SER A 474 -14.20 15.65 -8.97
N ASN A 475 -13.89 16.27 -10.10
CA ASN A 475 -14.43 15.82 -11.39
C ASN A 475 -13.73 14.51 -11.83
N LEU A 476 -14.13 13.96 -12.99
CA LEU A 476 -13.50 12.75 -13.54
C LEU A 476 -12.07 12.96 -14.08
N GLU A 477 -11.68 14.21 -14.38
CA GLU A 477 -10.33 14.56 -14.82
C GLU A 477 -9.37 14.80 -13.62
N GLY A 478 -9.91 14.84 -12.40
CA GLY A 478 -9.18 15.06 -11.17
C GLY A 478 -9.04 16.50 -10.71
N ASP A 479 -9.60 17.45 -11.46
CA ASP A 479 -9.68 18.85 -11.08
C ASP A 479 -10.75 19.09 -10.01
N GLN A 480 -10.76 20.33 -9.50
CA GLN A 480 -11.69 20.78 -8.47
C GLN A 480 -11.69 19.85 -7.24
N ARG A 481 -10.52 19.27 -6.96
CA ARG A 481 -10.34 18.36 -5.85
C ARG A 481 -10.56 19.09 -4.53
N LYS A 482 -11.42 18.55 -3.69
CA LYS A 482 -11.76 19.13 -2.39
C LYS A 482 -11.91 18.05 -1.33
N GLN A 483 -11.34 18.29 -0.15
CA GLN A 483 -11.58 17.49 1.05
C GLN A 483 -12.95 17.85 1.61
N LEU A 484 -13.79 16.83 1.88
CA LEU A 484 -15.14 17.02 2.42
C LEU A 484 -15.24 16.70 3.91
N THR A 485 -14.31 15.93 4.45
CA THR A 485 -14.32 15.53 5.86
C THR A 485 -12.96 15.69 6.51
N ALA A 486 -12.94 15.92 7.82
CA ALA A 486 -11.73 15.98 8.65
C ALA A 486 -12.02 15.31 10.00
N LEU A 487 -12.34 14.01 9.96
CA LEU A 487 -12.78 13.24 11.11
C LEU A 487 -11.63 12.69 11.95
N GLY A 488 -10.42 12.57 11.38
CA GLY A 488 -9.28 11.91 12.04
C GLY A 488 -9.53 10.42 12.26
N LEU A 489 -10.42 9.82 11.47
CA LEU A 489 -10.79 8.40 11.51
C LEU A 489 -10.49 7.76 10.15
N GLN A 490 -10.61 6.44 10.07
CA GLN A 490 -10.44 5.74 8.81
C GLN A 490 -11.75 5.67 8.01
N ALA A 491 -11.98 6.61 7.09
CA ALA A 491 -13.14 6.58 6.19
C ALA A 491 -12.99 5.55 5.07
N MET A 492 -14.09 4.87 4.73
CA MET A 492 -14.12 3.77 3.77
C MET A 492 -15.48 3.70 3.06
N HIS A 493 -15.47 3.13 1.84
CA HIS A 493 -16.68 2.78 1.08
C HIS A 493 -17.72 3.92 0.92
N PRO A 494 -17.33 5.12 0.44
CA PRO A 494 -18.31 6.15 0.14
C PRO A 494 -19.26 5.73 -0.98
N ALA A 495 -20.52 6.16 -0.89
CA ALA A 495 -21.51 6.05 -1.97
C ALA A 495 -22.42 7.28 -2.00
N TRP A 496 -22.61 7.84 -3.19
CA TRP A 496 -23.56 8.93 -3.44
C TRP A 496 -25.01 8.51 -3.28
N SER A 497 -25.84 9.40 -2.76
CA SER A 497 -27.28 9.28 -2.90
C SER A 497 -27.70 9.44 -4.37
N PRO A 498 -28.81 8.81 -4.79
CA PRO A 498 -29.28 8.90 -6.18
C PRO A 498 -29.53 10.33 -6.66
N ASP A 499 -29.95 11.22 -5.76
CA ASP A 499 -30.20 12.65 -6.03
C ASP A 499 -28.92 13.52 -5.98
N GLY A 500 -27.78 12.96 -5.60
CA GLY A 500 -26.50 13.68 -5.48
C GLY A 500 -26.42 14.67 -4.32
N THR A 501 -27.39 14.72 -3.41
CA THR A 501 -27.42 15.69 -2.29
C THR A 501 -26.70 15.20 -1.05
N LYS A 502 -26.50 13.89 -0.92
CA LYS A 502 -25.86 13.24 0.24
C LYS A 502 -24.83 12.21 -0.21
N ALA A 503 -23.96 11.84 0.72
CA ALA A 503 -23.10 10.69 0.61
C ALA A 503 -23.14 9.88 1.90
N ILE A 504 -23.12 8.57 1.79
CA ILE A 504 -22.91 7.67 2.94
C ILE A 504 -21.50 7.12 2.87
N PHE A 505 -20.95 6.76 4.02
CA PHE A 505 -19.68 6.07 4.10
C PHE A 505 -19.57 5.39 5.46
N THR A 506 -18.56 4.54 5.60
CA THR A 506 -18.23 3.90 6.87
C THR A 506 -16.97 4.52 7.45
N THR A 507 -16.91 4.72 8.75
CA THR A 507 -15.65 4.99 9.46
C THR A 507 -15.29 3.80 10.31
N LYS A 508 -14.01 3.42 10.33
CA LYS A 508 -13.51 2.41 11.26
C LYS A 508 -12.96 3.11 12.51
N SER A 509 -13.37 2.61 13.66
CA SER A 509 -12.80 2.91 14.98
C SER A 509 -12.52 1.60 15.71
N HIS A 510 -11.85 1.67 16.85
CA HIS A 510 -11.68 0.52 17.74
C HIS A 510 -13.02 -0.10 18.18
N LYS A 511 -14.10 0.69 18.34
CA LYS A 511 -15.41 0.15 18.77
C LYS A 511 -16.17 -0.58 17.66
N GLY A 512 -15.57 -0.73 16.47
CA GLY A 512 -16.21 -1.24 15.27
C GLY A 512 -16.37 -0.14 14.20
N SER A 513 -17.05 -0.50 13.12
CA SER A 513 -17.38 0.45 12.06
C SER A 513 -18.63 1.26 12.42
N GLN A 514 -18.65 2.53 12.06
CA GLN A 514 -19.79 3.42 12.19
C GLN A 514 -20.30 3.81 10.79
N LEU A 515 -21.61 3.99 10.66
CA LEU A 515 -22.24 4.50 9.43
C LEU A 515 -22.39 6.01 9.54
N GLN A 516 -21.85 6.74 8.57
CA GLN A 516 -21.84 8.19 8.51
C GLN A 516 -22.65 8.66 7.29
N LEU A 517 -23.36 9.77 7.46
CA LEU A 517 -24.10 10.47 6.43
C LEU A 517 -23.53 11.89 6.30
N LEU A 518 -23.04 12.21 5.11
CA LEU A 518 -22.51 13.52 4.74
C LEU A 518 -23.56 14.25 3.89
N ASP A 519 -23.93 15.45 4.32
CA ASP A 519 -24.68 16.39 3.52
C ASP A 519 -23.73 17.16 2.60
N MET A 520 -23.97 17.12 1.28
CA MET A 520 -23.01 17.62 0.30
C MET A 520 -23.00 19.15 0.19
N VAL A 521 -24.06 19.82 0.65
CA VAL A 521 -24.18 21.28 0.62
C VAL A 521 -23.54 21.89 1.86
N THR A 522 -23.96 21.42 3.03
CA THR A 522 -23.51 21.94 4.33
C THR A 522 -22.17 21.35 4.77
N GLN A 523 -21.74 20.24 4.18
CA GLN A 523 -20.58 19.42 4.60
C GLN A 523 -20.69 18.90 6.04
N GLN A 524 -21.90 18.85 6.60
CA GLN A 524 -22.12 18.27 7.92
C GLN A 524 -22.13 16.74 7.84
N VAL A 525 -21.42 16.12 8.77
CA VAL A 525 -21.40 14.66 8.96
C VAL A 525 -22.26 14.31 10.16
N THR A 526 -23.26 13.45 9.96
CA THR A 526 -24.08 12.89 11.03
C THR A 526 -23.90 11.38 11.09
N ARG A 527 -23.91 10.83 12.31
CA ARG A 527 -23.82 9.39 12.53
C ARG A 527 -25.22 8.78 12.49
N LEU A 528 -25.37 7.68 11.76
CA LEU A 528 -26.58 6.86 11.77
C LEU A 528 -26.41 5.73 12.80
N GLU A 529 -27.26 5.73 13.83
CA GLU A 529 -27.22 4.72 14.89
C GLU A 529 -27.99 3.46 14.48
N THR A 530 -27.27 2.38 14.22
CA THR A 530 -27.82 1.11 13.73
C THR A 530 -27.81 -0.01 14.79
N GLY A 531 -27.01 0.15 15.85
CA GLY A 531 -26.73 -0.91 16.82
C GLY A 531 -25.79 -2.02 16.31
N LEU A 532 -25.34 -1.98 15.05
CA LEU A 532 -24.43 -2.97 14.48
C LEU A 532 -22.96 -2.59 14.71
N LYS A 533 -22.09 -3.60 14.90
CA LYS A 533 -20.64 -3.40 15.03
C LYS A 533 -19.91 -3.31 13.68
N TYR A 534 -20.50 -3.86 12.62
CA TYR A 534 -19.94 -3.91 11.26
C TYR A 534 -21.00 -3.51 10.23
N HIS A 535 -20.61 -2.78 9.18
CA HIS A 535 -21.55 -2.20 8.20
C HIS A 535 -21.30 -2.58 6.73
N GLY A 536 -20.30 -3.41 6.41
CA GLY A 536 -20.01 -3.81 5.03
C GLY A 536 -19.76 -2.61 4.10
N LYS A 537 -19.82 -2.81 2.78
CA LYS A 537 -19.93 -1.70 1.81
C LYS A 537 -21.39 -1.25 1.77
N PRO A 538 -21.72 -0.03 2.22
CA PRO A 538 -23.08 0.50 2.14
C PRO A 538 -23.46 0.86 0.70
N SER A 539 -24.76 0.82 0.40
CA SER A 539 -25.35 1.27 -0.87
C SER A 539 -26.71 1.92 -0.64
N TRP A 540 -27.16 2.77 -1.55
CA TRP A 540 -28.46 3.44 -1.44
C TRP A 540 -29.57 2.63 -2.08
N SER A 541 -30.80 2.84 -1.60
CA SER A 541 -31.97 2.49 -2.38
C SER A 541 -32.15 3.43 -3.56
N GLN A 542 -32.80 2.96 -4.63
CA GLN A 542 -32.98 3.71 -5.87
C GLN A 542 -33.75 5.03 -5.64
N ASP A 543 -34.68 5.02 -4.69
CA ASP A 543 -35.49 6.18 -4.28
C ASP A 543 -34.78 7.14 -3.31
N GLY A 544 -33.59 6.79 -2.82
CA GLY A 544 -32.83 7.57 -1.84
C GLY A 544 -33.41 7.58 -0.42
N SER A 545 -34.49 6.83 -0.14
CA SER A 545 -35.13 6.82 1.19
C SER A 545 -34.41 5.94 2.22
N SER A 546 -33.58 5.01 1.74
CA SER A 546 -32.98 3.95 2.54
C SER A 546 -31.53 3.67 2.15
N ILE A 547 -30.80 3.04 3.07
CA ILE A 547 -29.44 2.57 2.89
C ILE A 547 -29.42 1.07 3.17
N TYR A 548 -28.74 0.31 2.33
CA TYR A 548 -28.45 -1.09 2.57
C TYR A 548 -27.05 -1.27 3.15
N ILE A 549 -26.95 -2.12 4.18
CA ILE A 549 -25.70 -2.42 4.90
C ILE A 549 -25.58 -3.92 5.19
N SER A 550 -24.41 -4.37 5.63
CA SER A 550 -24.21 -5.75 6.08
C SER A 550 -23.43 -5.86 7.39
N ASP A 551 -23.83 -6.80 8.26
CA ASP A 551 -23.09 -7.17 9.47
C ASP A 551 -21.96 -8.19 9.22
N GLY A 552 -21.71 -8.53 7.94
CA GLY A 552 -20.76 -9.55 7.51
C GLY A 552 -21.42 -10.91 7.21
N ASN A 553 -22.66 -11.13 7.63
CA ASN A 553 -23.41 -12.36 7.37
C ASN A 553 -24.82 -12.09 6.82
N ASN A 554 -25.41 -10.95 7.18
CA ASN A 554 -26.76 -10.55 6.87
C ASN A 554 -26.77 -9.14 6.28
N VAL A 555 -27.73 -8.92 5.39
CA VAL A 555 -28.05 -7.63 4.78
C VAL A 555 -29.22 -7.00 5.51
N PHE A 556 -29.13 -5.70 5.76
CA PHE A 556 -30.15 -4.90 6.41
C PHE A 556 -30.51 -3.68 5.58
N ARG A 557 -31.75 -3.20 5.74
CA ARG A 557 -32.24 -1.90 5.28
C ARG A 557 -32.30 -0.94 6.46
N VAL A 558 -31.73 0.24 6.30
CA VAL A 558 -31.77 1.36 7.24
C VAL A 558 -32.52 2.52 6.59
N PHE A 559 -33.48 3.10 7.31
CA PHE A 559 -34.24 4.25 6.82
C PHE A 559 -33.54 5.54 7.25
N VAL A 560 -33.28 6.46 6.31
CA VAL A 560 -32.39 7.63 6.56
C VAL A 560 -32.99 8.63 7.54
N ASP A 561 -34.28 8.93 7.40
CA ASP A 561 -34.97 9.94 8.21
C ASP A 561 -35.76 9.33 9.39
N SER A 562 -35.57 8.04 9.66
CA SER A 562 -36.26 7.32 10.74
C SER A 562 -35.28 6.87 11.81
N LYS A 563 -35.73 6.89 13.06
CA LYS A 563 -35.00 6.28 14.19
C LYS A 563 -35.33 4.79 14.38
N SER A 564 -35.98 4.18 13.39
CA SER A 564 -36.31 2.75 13.40
C SER A 564 -35.04 1.90 13.33
N GLU A 565 -35.07 0.75 14.01
CA GLU A 565 -33.99 -0.23 13.94
C GLU A 565 -33.80 -0.77 12.50
N PRO A 566 -32.57 -1.16 12.12
CA PRO A 566 -32.31 -1.78 10.83
C PRO A 566 -33.16 -3.04 10.59
N VAL A 567 -33.80 -3.14 9.43
CA VAL A 567 -34.63 -4.28 9.05
C VAL A 567 -33.78 -5.31 8.31
N LYS A 568 -33.62 -6.51 8.88
CA LYS A 568 -32.92 -7.62 8.23
C LYS A 568 -33.69 -8.10 7.00
N LEU A 569 -33.02 -8.18 5.86
CA LEU A 569 -33.61 -8.62 4.58
C LEU A 569 -33.25 -10.07 4.25
N THR A 570 -31.95 -10.38 4.21
CA THR A 570 -31.47 -11.71 3.84
C THR A 570 -30.03 -11.95 4.30
N ALA A 571 -29.50 -13.16 4.08
CA ALA A 571 -28.09 -13.46 4.30
C ALA A 571 -27.25 -12.90 3.13
N GLY A 572 -26.14 -12.26 3.44
CA GLY A 572 -25.26 -11.61 2.45
C GLY A 572 -24.22 -10.71 3.09
N THR A 573 -23.12 -10.52 2.38
CA THR A 573 -21.97 -9.70 2.78
C THR A 573 -21.91 -8.36 2.07
N THR A 574 -22.57 -8.23 0.90
CA THR A 574 -22.69 -6.96 0.17
C THR A 574 -23.95 -6.98 -0.69
N VAL A 575 -24.57 -5.82 -0.88
CA VAL A 575 -25.81 -5.65 -1.64
C VAL A 575 -25.80 -4.35 -2.42
N VAL A 576 -26.41 -4.36 -3.60
CA VAL A 576 -26.69 -3.17 -4.41
C VAL A 576 -28.10 -3.31 -4.99
N GLU A 577 -28.91 -2.26 -4.89
CA GLU A 577 -30.17 -2.17 -5.62
C GLU A 577 -29.91 -1.65 -7.03
N HIS A 578 -30.58 -2.24 -8.02
CA HIS A 578 -30.60 -1.75 -9.40
C HIS A 578 -31.95 -2.12 -10.04
N ASN A 579 -32.67 -1.12 -10.56
CA ASN A 579 -33.97 -1.30 -11.21
C ASN A 579 -35.00 -2.11 -10.39
N GLY A 580 -35.10 -1.84 -9.08
CA GLY A 580 -36.07 -2.50 -8.19
C GLY A 580 -35.68 -3.94 -7.76
N VAL A 581 -34.47 -4.38 -8.10
CA VAL A 581 -33.92 -5.70 -7.76
C VAL A 581 -32.72 -5.53 -6.84
N LEU A 582 -32.63 -6.36 -5.80
CA LEU A 582 -31.44 -6.45 -4.95
C LEU A 582 -30.48 -7.52 -5.49
N TYR A 583 -29.26 -7.12 -5.79
CA TYR A 583 -28.15 -8.02 -6.08
C TYR A 583 -27.37 -8.24 -4.79
N VAL A 584 -27.28 -9.48 -4.32
CA VAL A 584 -26.71 -9.84 -3.02
C VAL A 584 -25.59 -10.85 -3.20
N TYR A 585 -24.39 -10.49 -2.76
CA TYR A 585 -23.25 -11.40 -2.69
C TYR A 585 -23.14 -12.03 -1.31
N LYS A 586 -22.84 -13.33 -1.26
CA LYS A 586 -22.55 -14.09 -0.03
C LYS A 586 -21.13 -14.62 -0.13
N SER A 587 -20.24 -14.18 0.75
CA SER A 587 -18.82 -14.59 0.69
C SER A 587 -18.59 -16.08 0.98
N GLU A 588 -19.48 -16.72 1.74
CA GLU A 588 -19.41 -18.16 2.04
C GLU A 588 -20.81 -18.76 1.86
N PRO A 589 -21.06 -19.62 0.82
CA PRO A 589 -20.09 -20.27 -0.08
C PRO A 589 -19.86 -19.55 -1.44
N GLN A 590 -19.49 -18.25 -1.45
CA GLN A 590 -19.26 -17.43 -2.66
C GLN A 590 -20.38 -17.49 -3.71
N GLU A 591 -21.53 -16.91 -3.39
CA GLU A 591 -22.72 -16.94 -4.25
C GLU A 591 -23.21 -15.53 -4.58
N MET A 592 -23.63 -15.31 -5.83
CA MET A 592 -24.33 -14.10 -6.24
C MET A 592 -25.82 -14.40 -6.47
N TRP A 593 -26.68 -13.64 -5.83
CA TRP A 593 -28.13 -13.80 -5.87
C TRP A 593 -28.79 -12.52 -6.38
N ARG A 594 -29.89 -12.66 -7.11
CA ARG A 594 -30.86 -11.58 -7.34
C ARG A 594 -32.10 -11.81 -6.50
N MET A 595 -32.68 -10.75 -5.95
CA MET A 595 -33.88 -10.78 -5.13
C MET A 595 -34.83 -9.65 -5.54
N GLU A 596 -36.04 -10.00 -5.94
CA GLU A 596 -37.10 -9.04 -6.23
C GLU A 596 -37.57 -8.36 -4.94
N ILE A 597 -37.58 -7.02 -4.88
CA ILE A 597 -37.94 -6.29 -3.66
C ILE A 597 -39.42 -6.46 -3.32
N THR A 598 -40.28 -6.53 -4.34
CA THR A 598 -41.74 -6.57 -4.19
C THR A 598 -42.26 -7.95 -3.80
N THR A 599 -41.79 -9.00 -4.49
CA THR A 599 -42.25 -10.37 -4.25
C THR A 599 -41.38 -11.12 -3.24
N GLY A 600 -40.12 -10.71 -3.06
CA GLY A 600 -39.14 -11.42 -2.25
C GLY A 600 -38.55 -12.66 -2.94
N ASP A 601 -38.87 -12.88 -4.22
CA ASP A 601 -38.37 -14.02 -4.99
C ASP A 601 -36.86 -13.96 -5.15
N LYS A 602 -36.18 -15.10 -4.99
CA LYS A 602 -34.72 -15.20 -5.02
C LYS A 602 -34.27 -16.12 -6.14
N THR A 603 -33.32 -15.67 -6.94
CA THR A 603 -32.68 -16.48 -7.98
C THR A 603 -31.17 -16.44 -7.81
N LEU A 604 -30.55 -17.61 -7.81
CA LEU A 604 -29.09 -17.72 -7.82
C LEU A 604 -28.57 -17.41 -9.24
N LEU A 605 -27.60 -16.50 -9.36
CA LEU A 605 -26.97 -16.16 -10.63
C LEU A 605 -25.74 -17.05 -10.90
N PHE A 606 -24.80 -17.12 -9.95
CA PHE A 606 -23.61 -17.96 -10.08
C PHE A 606 -22.96 -18.26 -8.72
N LYS A 607 -22.03 -19.22 -8.71
CA LYS A 607 -21.20 -19.60 -7.55
C LYS A 607 -19.70 -19.53 -7.89
N ASN A 608 -18.85 -19.38 -6.88
CA ASN A 608 -17.39 -19.50 -6.96
C ASN A 608 -16.73 -18.61 -8.02
N ALA A 609 -17.22 -17.37 -8.18
CA ALA A 609 -16.63 -16.43 -9.12
C ALA A 609 -15.30 -15.81 -8.62
N HIS A 610 -14.71 -16.32 -7.52
CA HIS A 610 -13.41 -15.91 -6.99
C HIS A 610 -13.23 -14.38 -6.94
N LEU A 611 -14.23 -13.68 -6.42
CA LEU A 611 -14.19 -12.22 -6.32
C LEU A 611 -13.02 -11.78 -5.44
N ALA A 612 -12.40 -10.66 -5.81
CA ALA A 612 -11.28 -10.08 -5.06
C ALA A 612 -11.65 -9.74 -3.60
N SER A 613 -12.88 -9.25 -3.39
CA SER A 613 -13.58 -9.12 -2.10
C SER A 613 -15.10 -9.15 -2.31
N SER A 614 -15.86 -9.18 -1.21
CA SER A 614 -17.33 -9.13 -1.25
C SER A 614 -17.89 -7.90 -1.96
N ALA A 615 -17.12 -6.81 -2.05
CA ALA A 615 -17.52 -5.53 -2.59
C ALA A 615 -16.96 -5.23 -3.99
N SER A 616 -16.19 -6.15 -4.58
CA SER A 616 -15.46 -5.93 -5.84
C SER A 616 -16.29 -6.21 -7.10
N TRP A 617 -17.52 -5.72 -7.13
CA TRP A 617 -18.45 -5.86 -8.24
C TRP A 617 -19.34 -4.62 -8.39
N SER A 618 -19.92 -4.46 -9.58
CA SER A 618 -20.86 -3.40 -9.94
C SER A 618 -21.89 -3.96 -10.93
N VAL A 619 -23.11 -3.45 -10.90
CA VAL A 619 -24.23 -3.93 -11.72
C VAL A 619 -24.58 -2.93 -12.82
N SER A 620 -25.05 -3.46 -13.94
CA SER A 620 -25.57 -2.74 -15.10
C SER A 620 -26.89 -3.37 -15.54
N ASP A 621 -27.59 -2.76 -16.49
CA ASP A 621 -28.85 -3.31 -17.01
C ASP A 621 -28.70 -4.69 -17.65
N SER A 622 -27.54 -4.97 -18.26
CA SER A 622 -27.29 -6.21 -19.00
C SER A 622 -26.47 -7.26 -18.25
N GLY A 623 -25.91 -6.92 -17.08
CA GLY A 623 -25.00 -7.83 -16.38
C GLY A 623 -24.24 -7.24 -15.21
N LEU A 624 -23.28 -8.01 -14.69
CA LEU A 624 -22.43 -7.67 -13.55
C LEU A 624 -20.96 -7.62 -13.96
N TYR A 625 -20.29 -6.52 -13.64
CA TYR A 625 -18.84 -6.43 -13.70
C TYR A 625 -18.24 -6.81 -12.35
N TYR A 626 -17.12 -7.54 -12.35
CA TYR A 626 -16.46 -7.92 -11.11
C TYR A 626 -14.95 -8.10 -11.28
N LEU A 627 -14.22 -7.91 -10.18
CA LEU A 627 -12.79 -8.16 -10.10
C LEU A 627 -12.57 -9.61 -9.68
N TYR A 628 -11.99 -10.41 -10.57
CA TYR A 628 -11.71 -11.82 -10.38
C TYR A 628 -10.24 -12.02 -10.00
N VAL A 629 -9.97 -12.82 -8.97
CA VAL A 629 -8.61 -13.15 -8.53
C VAL A 629 -8.36 -14.64 -8.64
N GLN A 630 -7.28 -15.00 -9.32
CA GLN A 630 -6.71 -16.33 -9.23
C GLN A 630 -5.19 -16.23 -9.11
N ARG A 631 -4.53 -17.38 -8.97
CA ARG A 631 -3.07 -17.43 -8.97
C ARG A 631 -2.55 -17.36 -10.40
N GLY A 632 -1.53 -16.55 -10.62
CA GLY A 632 -0.91 -16.27 -11.91
C GLY A 632 -1.35 -14.95 -12.52
N ASP A 633 -2.62 -14.58 -12.39
CA ASP A 633 -3.21 -13.38 -12.96
C ASP A 633 -4.47 -12.92 -12.21
N PHE A 634 -4.76 -11.64 -12.36
CA PHE A 634 -6.03 -11.05 -11.97
C PHE A 634 -6.83 -10.70 -13.23
N ARG A 635 -8.16 -10.62 -13.11
CA ARG A 635 -9.02 -10.34 -14.26
C ARG A 635 -10.12 -9.36 -13.89
N ILE A 636 -10.52 -8.57 -14.87
CA ILE A 636 -11.78 -7.81 -14.82
C ILE A 636 -12.72 -8.59 -15.72
N SER A 637 -13.83 -9.04 -15.14
CA SER A 637 -14.73 -10.00 -15.77
C SER A 637 -16.17 -9.47 -15.73
N TYR A 638 -17.01 -10.07 -16.55
CA TYR A 638 -18.40 -9.70 -16.75
C TYR A 638 -19.28 -10.95 -16.72
N PHE A 639 -20.43 -10.87 -16.09
CA PHE A 639 -21.48 -11.89 -16.12
C PHE A 639 -22.70 -11.31 -16.85
N ASP A 640 -23.09 -11.94 -17.95
CA ASP A 640 -24.17 -11.50 -18.83
C ASP A 640 -25.49 -12.14 -18.40
N PHE A 641 -26.53 -11.31 -18.18
CA PHE A 641 -27.83 -11.78 -17.73
C PHE A 641 -28.64 -12.51 -18.82
N ALA A 642 -28.43 -12.21 -20.09
CA ALA A 642 -29.23 -12.76 -21.18
C ALA A 642 -28.93 -14.24 -21.42
N ASN A 643 -27.67 -14.65 -21.28
CA ASN A 643 -27.20 -16.01 -21.54
C ASN A 643 -26.59 -16.71 -20.30
N ASN A 644 -26.56 -16.03 -19.15
CA ASN A 644 -25.98 -16.54 -17.89
C ASN A 644 -24.52 -16.99 -18.04
N ALA A 645 -23.71 -16.23 -18.77
CA ALA A 645 -22.33 -16.58 -19.08
C ALA A 645 -21.31 -15.59 -18.50
N HIS A 646 -20.17 -16.12 -18.09
CA HIS A 646 -19.00 -15.32 -17.69
C HIS A 646 -18.12 -15.00 -18.91
N LYS A 647 -17.60 -13.77 -18.97
CA LYS A 647 -16.64 -13.30 -19.97
C LYS A 647 -15.54 -12.49 -19.30
N ASP A 648 -14.29 -12.80 -19.60
CA ASP A 648 -13.17 -11.95 -19.19
C ASP A 648 -13.04 -10.76 -20.15
N ILE A 649 -13.01 -9.55 -19.58
CA ILE A 649 -12.80 -8.30 -20.35
C ILE A 649 -11.31 -8.11 -20.57
N ILE A 650 -10.53 -8.20 -19.48
CA ILE A 650 -9.08 -8.04 -19.53
C ILE A 650 -8.40 -8.88 -18.44
N ARG A 651 -7.25 -9.45 -18.81
CA ARG A 651 -6.32 -10.08 -17.90
C ARG A 651 -5.21 -9.10 -17.54
N VAL A 652 -4.92 -8.95 -16.26
CA VAL A 652 -3.88 -8.06 -15.73
C VAL A 652 -2.92 -8.85 -14.83
N PRO A 653 -1.67 -8.37 -14.65
CA PRO A 653 -0.75 -8.96 -13.68
C PRO A 653 -1.37 -9.12 -12.28
N GLU A 654 -0.88 -10.08 -11.51
CA GLU A 654 -1.29 -10.19 -10.11
C GLU A 654 -1.02 -8.87 -9.38
N ARG A 655 -2.00 -8.45 -8.56
CA ARG A 655 -1.95 -7.19 -7.79
C ARG A 655 -1.91 -5.92 -8.65
N SER A 656 -2.45 -5.93 -9.87
CA SER A 656 -2.78 -4.66 -10.55
C SER A 656 -3.94 -3.90 -9.87
N PHE A 657 -4.78 -4.60 -9.10
CA PHE A 657 -5.82 -3.97 -8.29
C PHE A 657 -5.85 -4.42 -6.84
N SER A 658 -6.37 -3.52 -6.00
CA SER A 658 -6.58 -3.75 -4.58
C SER A 658 -7.63 -4.83 -4.38
N ARG A 659 -7.25 -5.87 -3.64
CA ARG A 659 -8.19 -6.97 -3.31
C ARG A 659 -9.32 -6.52 -2.41
N SER A 660 -9.11 -5.50 -1.59
CA SER A 660 -10.05 -5.10 -0.53
C SER A 660 -11.14 -4.11 -0.95
N ARG A 661 -11.30 -3.77 -2.25
CA ARG A 661 -11.94 -2.49 -2.63
C ARG A 661 -12.85 -2.58 -3.85
N GLY A 662 -13.80 -1.63 -3.88
CA GLY A 662 -14.97 -1.65 -4.74
C GLY A 662 -14.71 -1.31 -6.22
N LEU A 663 -15.67 -1.71 -7.04
CA LEU A 663 -15.77 -1.44 -8.47
C LEU A 663 -16.99 -0.54 -8.71
N THR A 664 -16.84 0.45 -9.58
CA THR A 664 -17.90 1.38 -9.96
C THR A 664 -18.01 1.42 -11.48
N TYR A 665 -19.19 1.13 -12.00
CA TYR A 665 -19.52 1.26 -13.42
C TYR A 665 -20.21 2.60 -13.68
N ILE A 666 -19.79 3.28 -14.75
CA ILE A 666 -20.37 4.55 -15.21
C ILE A 666 -20.99 4.30 -16.59
N ALA A 667 -22.31 4.21 -16.64
CA ALA A 667 -23.04 3.81 -17.84
C ALA A 667 -22.90 4.81 -18.99
N GLU A 668 -22.95 6.11 -18.70
CA GLU A 668 -22.92 7.18 -19.71
C GLU A 668 -21.56 7.27 -20.41
N LYS A 669 -20.50 6.83 -19.74
CA LYS A 669 -19.13 6.83 -20.25
C LYS A 669 -18.64 5.44 -20.67
N GLN A 670 -19.34 4.37 -20.28
CA GLN A 670 -18.88 2.98 -20.41
C GLN A 670 -17.53 2.75 -19.72
N TRP A 671 -17.37 3.29 -18.50
CA TRP A 671 -16.12 3.17 -17.74
C TRP A 671 -16.29 2.27 -16.52
N LEU A 672 -15.21 1.56 -16.18
CA LEU A 672 -15.03 0.94 -14.88
C LEU A 672 -13.98 1.70 -14.09
N LEU A 673 -14.33 2.12 -12.88
CA LEU A 673 -13.42 2.71 -11.90
C LEU A 673 -13.19 1.75 -10.74
N PHE A 674 -11.95 1.56 -10.34
CA PHE A 674 -11.58 0.69 -9.22
C PHE A 674 -10.28 1.14 -8.57
N THR A 675 -9.97 0.64 -7.37
CA THR A 675 -8.69 0.94 -6.72
C THR A 675 -7.58 0.02 -7.26
N GLY A 676 -6.57 0.62 -7.90
CA GLY A 676 -5.35 -0.03 -8.37
C GLY A 676 -4.20 0.07 -7.39
N TYR A 677 -3.22 -0.82 -7.48
CA TYR A 677 -1.89 -0.60 -6.89
C TYR A 677 -0.98 0.01 -7.96
N GLU A 678 -0.18 1.01 -7.59
CA GLU A 678 0.76 1.63 -8.54
C GLU A 678 1.98 0.73 -8.79
N ILE A 679 2.69 0.38 -7.71
CA ILE A 679 3.82 -0.54 -7.74
C ILE A 679 3.65 -1.50 -6.56
N PRO A 680 3.13 -2.72 -6.76
CA PRO A 680 2.88 -3.67 -5.67
C PRO A 680 4.16 -4.39 -5.20
N GLN A 681 5.30 -3.69 -5.23
CA GLN A 681 6.61 -4.18 -4.83
C GLN A 681 6.85 -3.94 -3.33
N VAL A 682 7.60 -4.83 -2.69
CA VAL A 682 8.03 -4.71 -1.30
C VAL A 682 9.47 -5.18 -1.26
N ASP A 683 10.35 -4.27 -0.87
CA ASP A 683 11.80 -4.44 -0.89
C ASP A 683 12.36 -4.52 0.53
N ILE A 684 13.56 -5.05 0.69
CA ILE A 684 14.25 -5.06 1.98
C ILE A 684 15.21 -3.88 2.03
N LYS A 685 15.10 -3.08 3.08
CA LYS A 685 15.98 -1.96 3.37
C LYS A 685 16.68 -2.16 4.71
N ARG A 686 17.77 -1.43 4.93
CA ARG A 686 18.46 -1.37 6.21
C ARG A 686 18.89 0.02 6.59
N ILE A 687 19.06 0.25 7.89
CA ILE A 687 19.55 1.51 8.45
C ILE A 687 20.40 1.23 9.69
N GLN A 688 21.47 2.01 9.88
CA GLN A 688 22.27 1.96 11.10
C GLN A 688 21.58 2.77 12.21
N MET A 689 21.37 2.15 13.36
CA MET A 689 20.48 2.67 14.41
C MET A 689 21.16 3.12 15.70
#